data_AF-A0A940AGV9-F1
#
_entry.id   AF-A0A940AGV9-F1
#
_cell.length_a   1.000
_cell.length_b   1.000
_cell.length_c   1.000
_cell.angle_alpha   90.00
_cell.angle_beta   90.00
_cell.angle_gamma   90.00
#
_symmetry.space_group_name_H-M   'P 1'
#
loop_
_entity.id
_entity.type
_entity.pdbx_description
1 polymer ?
#
loop_
_entity_poly.entity_id
_entity_poly.type
_entity_poly.pdbx_seq_one_letter_code
_entity_poly.pdbx_strand_id
1 'polypeptide(L)'
;MIRKIYLIHHTHFDVGFTDLAKEVIQKQVGYLSDAVRLCEADPDYHWTIESGSLLRNWISSQNEKTRERIVKLLRSGQMELGGFDMQMLTETASFSELYANVSRPARLGKEYGFPVECAILDDIGGFCGELPRMMNEAGLRYLICGVGACQAELPWANLPHLFYLTSRSGGKILVWNLGIDRTEKSCESMYPYSVYGLGGTFLGYWGMQEFLGKKDTGIVPKLTDGHAKENPASAEEAFQILLNRLGKERYPYEELLLQYGGDNRGPCPDLAELVRKLNAAGKFPEIRFTTPSVFMREMEQKYGADIPVLSGFLTDPWNLRMNAIPSALKRFRSAQRNYEYLRLKGITDPIVQENLMLCSDHTFGLNNWGWHKSAAKLRNGIRNQNFDRVRQSWADKRHYAEAAYQRSMDLEQQYISGVDRAEKKAVAVANTSLHTVSGSAELYLGSYAQVIKELRYADGGRVPFQKIGLNRYVLDLKNVPALGKIRITPEFSGEYEGVFTPAQEKVPAEIKTDFYTCQFSADGTLLSISDFTNGPFGDFELEKLFDIDEVNEHCNLQPIVSRETFHLTETEGALVENGELFLTICKSGKCGNSAVDIRFRLWKHHPRIDVKIRLDVPETSEKTCYRFNFPFAGESGNWFFDQNAGIANPAQLLPGAVQ
;
A
#
# COMPACT_ATOMS: atom_id res chain seq x y z
N MET A 1 -37.90 -7.48 -0.85
CA MET A 1 -38.14 -6.97 0.52
C MET A 1 -37.20 -7.71 1.44
N ILE A 2 -36.44 -6.99 2.29
CA ILE A 2 -35.49 -7.61 3.22
C ILE A 2 -36.26 -8.40 4.29
N ARG A 3 -35.86 -9.65 4.51
CA ARG A 3 -36.45 -10.56 5.50
C ARG A 3 -35.52 -10.85 6.66
N LYS A 4 -34.21 -10.84 6.42
CA LYS A 4 -33.21 -11.21 7.41
C LYS A 4 -31.99 -10.29 7.35
N ILE A 5 -31.51 -9.90 8.51
CA ILE A 5 -30.32 -9.07 8.69
C ILE A 5 -29.27 -9.90 9.41
N TYR A 6 -28.05 -9.89 8.89
CA TYR A 6 -26.89 -10.48 9.54
C TYR A 6 -26.09 -9.31 10.09
N LEU A 7 -26.06 -9.19 11.41
CA LEU A 7 -25.25 -8.17 12.07
C LEU A 7 -23.93 -8.80 12.48
N ILE A 8 -22.82 -8.26 11.99
CA ILE A 8 -21.47 -8.62 12.44
C ILE A 8 -20.87 -7.49 13.26
N HIS A 9 -20.07 -7.84 14.26
CA HIS A 9 -19.40 -6.87 15.12
C HIS A 9 -17.90 -7.08 15.11
N HIS A 10 -17.15 -6.03 14.82
CA HIS A 10 -15.69 -6.04 14.75
C HIS A 10 -15.11 -4.68 15.14
N THR A 11 -13.79 -4.66 15.25
CA THR A 11 -12.98 -3.44 15.23
C THR A 11 -12.34 -3.31 13.86
N HIS A 12 -12.36 -2.11 13.27
CA HIS A 12 -11.46 -1.82 12.16
C HIS A 12 -10.08 -1.48 12.72
N PHE A 13 -9.03 -2.18 12.28
CA PHE A 13 -7.70 -2.10 12.88
C PHE A 13 -6.76 -1.17 12.11
N ASP A 14 -6.73 0.08 12.55
CA ASP A 14 -5.89 1.13 11.97
C ASP A 14 -4.63 1.37 12.80
N VAL A 15 -3.50 0.83 12.35
CA VAL A 15 -2.23 0.90 13.10
C VAL A 15 -1.62 2.30 13.06
N GLY A 16 -1.92 3.11 14.08
CA GLY A 16 -1.32 4.44 14.20
C GLY A 16 -2.19 5.58 13.68
N PHE A 17 -3.51 5.34 13.51
CA PHE A 17 -4.47 6.35 13.06
C PHE A 17 -5.16 7.10 14.22
N THR A 18 -5.94 6.40 15.07
CA THR A 18 -6.66 7.04 16.18
C THR A 18 -5.76 7.42 17.36
N ASP A 19 -4.60 6.78 17.45
CA ASP A 19 -3.55 7.03 18.43
C ASP A 19 -2.21 6.57 17.83
N LEU A 20 -1.09 6.74 18.54
CA LEU A 20 0.19 6.18 18.09
C LEU A 20 0.10 4.64 18.02
N ALA A 21 0.89 4.01 17.15
CA ALA A 21 0.75 2.60 16.80
C ALA A 21 0.79 1.67 18.03
N LYS A 22 1.70 1.94 18.98
CA LYS A 22 1.84 1.17 20.21
C LYS A 22 0.59 1.24 21.09
N GLU A 23 0.00 2.42 21.21
CA GLU A 23 -1.18 2.72 22.01
C GLU A 23 -2.41 2.05 21.41
N VAL A 24 -2.55 2.08 20.09
CA VAL A 24 -3.60 1.35 19.37
C VAL A 24 -3.47 -0.15 19.64
N ILE A 25 -2.30 -0.74 19.42
CA ILE A 25 -2.06 -2.18 19.65
C ILE A 25 -2.38 -2.57 21.10
N GLN A 26 -1.96 -1.75 22.08
CA GLN A 26 -2.23 -2.01 23.49
C GLN A 26 -3.74 -1.99 23.83
N LYS A 27 -4.50 -1.05 23.25
CA LYS A 27 -5.97 -1.01 23.40
C LYS A 27 -6.63 -2.25 22.79
N GLN A 28 -6.20 -2.64 21.59
CA GLN A 28 -6.74 -3.81 20.88
C GLN A 28 -6.54 -5.13 21.66
N VAL A 29 -5.39 -5.28 22.31
CA VAL A 29 -5.13 -6.41 23.22
C VAL A 29 -6.12 -6.46 24.40
N GLY A 30 -6.49 -5.29 24.95
CA GLY A 30 -7.54 -5.18 25.96
C GLY A 30 -8.90 -5.59 25.41
N TYR A 31 -9.26 -5.11 24.22
CA TYR A 31 -10.52 -5.41 23.56
C TYR A 31 -10.73 -6.89 23.26
N LEU A 32 -9.67 -7.62 22.86
CA LEU A 32 -9.75 -9.08 22.72
C LEU A 32 -10.14 -9.77 24.02
N SER A 33 -9.58 -9.31 25.14
CA SER A 33 -9.88 -9.86 26.46
C SER A 33 -11.32 -9.56 26.89
N ASP A 34 -11.83 -8.38 26.53
CA ASP A 34 -13.21 -7.97 26.78
C ASP A 34 -14.20 -8.76 25.92
N ALA A 35 -13.90 -8.94 24.64
CA ALA A 35 -14.73 -9.71 23.71
C ALA A 35 -14.88 -11.17 24.16
N VAL A 36 -13.80 -11.80 24.64
CA VAL A 36 -13.87 -13.16 25.22
C VAL A 36 -14.82 -13.19 26.43
N ARG A 37 -14.72 -12.21 27.33
CA ARG A 37 -15.62 -12.15 28.52
C ARG A 37 -17.08 -11.97 28.11
N LEU A 38 -17.36 -11.16 27.10
CA LEU A 38 -18.72 -10.92 26.62
C LEU A 38 -19.31 -12.16 25.95
N CYS A 39 -18.55 -12.84 25.09
CA CYS A 39 -18.99 -14.09 24.47
C CYS A 39 -19.24 -15.21 25.50
N GLU A 40 -18.40 -15.33 26.53
CA GLU A 40 -18.62 -16.31 27.59
C GLU A 40 -19.82 -15.99 28.49
N ALA A 41 -20.15 -14.71 28.66
CA ALA A 41 -21.26 -14.26 29.48
C ALA A 41 -22.63 -14.38 28.77
N ASP A 42 -22.66 -14.28 27.44
CA ASP A 42 -23.89 -14.33 26.65
C ASP A 42 -23.68 -15.15 25.36
N PRO A 43 -24.33 -16.32 25.19
CA PRO A 43 -24.17 -17.17 24.01
C PRO A 43 -24.67 -16.53 22.71
N ASP A 44 -25.50 -15.49 22.79
CA ASP A 44 -25.96 -14.74 21.60
C ASP A 44 -24.95 -13.67 21.17
N TYR A 45 -23.95 -13.36 22.01
CA TYR A 45 -22.93 -12.35 21.71
C TYR A 45 -21.85 -12.92 20.79
N HIS A 46 -21.63 -12.27 19.65
CA HIS A 46 -20.64 -12.68 18.65
C HIS A 46 -19.59 -11.59 18.40
N TRP A 47 -18.36 -11.98 18.08
CA TRP A 47 -17.28 -11.02 17.82
C TRP A 47 -16.34 -11.48 16.71
N THR A 48 -15.97 -10.56 15.83
CA THR A 48 -15.02 -10.81 14.74
C THR A 48 -13.71 -10.08 15.01
N ILE A 49 -12.62 -10.83 14.98
CA ILE A 49 -11.25 -10.31 15.07
C ILE A 49 -10.80 -10.03 13.64
N GLU A 50 -10.85 -8.77 13.21
CA GLU A 50 -10.57 -8.40 11.82
C GLU A 50 -9.16 -8.77 11.36
N SER A 51 -8.15 -8.57 12.21
CA SER A 51 -6.74 -8.70 11.85
C SER A 51 -6.02 -9.81 12.64
N GLY A 52 -5.38 -10.72 11.90
CA GLY A 52 -4.66 -11.88 12.45
C GLY A 52 -3.49 -11.55 13.37
N SER A 53 -2.79 -10.44 13.11
CA SER A 53 -1.67 -9.99 13.94
C SER A 53 -2.09 -9.75 15.40
N LEU A 54 -3.30 -9.23 15.63
CA LEU A 54 -3.86 -9.04 16.96
C LEU A 54 -3.97 -10.36 17.73
N LEU A 55 -4.57 -11.39 17.10
CA LEU A 55 -4.73 -12.68 17.76
C LEU A 55 -3.39 -13.41 17.92
N ARG A 56 -2.51 -13.38 16.92
CA ARG A 56 -1.18 -14.02 17.01
C ARG A 56 -0.36 -13.46 18.17
N ASN A 57 -0.30 -12.13 18.27
CA ASN A 57 0.45 -11.43 19.32
C ASN A 57 -0.20 -11.61 20.69
N TRP A 58 -1.54 -11.64 20.75
CA TRP A 58 -2.25 -11.93 21.98
C TRP A 58 -1.95 -13.36 22.44
N ILE A 59 -2.19 -14.38 21.60
CA ILE A 59 -1.96 -15.79 21.93
C ILE A 59 -0.52 -16.03 22.40
N SER A 60 0.49 -15.47 21.71
CA SER A 60 1.89 -15.67 22.10
C SER A 60 2.25 -15.09 23.48
N SER A 61 1.46 -14.13 23.99
CA SER A 61 1.65 -13.51 25.30
C SER A 61 0.80 -14.11 26.42
N GLN A 62 -0.16 -14.99 26.12
CA GLN A 62 -1.10 -15.55 27.10
C GLN A 62 -0.71 -16.96 27.58
N ASN A 63 -1.11 -17.29 28.81
CA ASN A 63 -1.00 -18.66 29.31
C ASN A 63 -1.99 -19.62 28.60
N GLU A 64 -1.76 -20.93 28.70
CA GLU A 64 -2.57 -21.96 28.05
C GLU A 64 -4.07 -21.89 28.40
N LYS A 65 -4.41 -21.65 29.69
CA LYS A 65 -5.80 -21.56 30.13
C LYS A 65 -6.54 -20.38 29.46
N THR A 66 -5.87 -19.24 29.34
CA THR A 66 -6.44 -18.06 28.69
C THR A 66 -6.54 -18.25 27.17
N ARG A 67 -5.54 -18.91 26.54
CA ARG A 67 -5.58 -19.27 25.12
C ARG A 67 -6.74 -20.22 24.78
N GLU A 68 -6.98 -21.24 25.58
CA GLU A 68 -8.04 -22.21 25.28
C GLU A 68 -9.45 -21.57 25.31
N ARG A 69 -9.65 -20.53 26.13
CA ARG A 69 -10.93 -19.79 26.17
C ARG A 69 -11.29 -19.18 24.82
N ILE A 70 -10.37 -18.43 24.21
CA ILE A 70 -10.61 -17.82 22.89
C ILE A 70 -10.66 -18.87 21.78
N VAL A 71 -9.81 -19.91 21.84
CA VAL A 71 -9.80 -21.00 20.85
C VAL A 71 -11.13 -21.75 20.85
N LYS A 72 -11.74 -21.99 22.02
CA LYS A 72 -13.06 -22.61 22.12
C LYS A 72 -14.13 -21.76 21.42
N LEU A 73 -14.11 -20.44 21.60
CA LEU A 73 -15.05 -19.51 20.96
C LEU A 73 -14.85 -19.44 19.44
N LEU A 74 -13.61 -19.51 18.97
CA LEU A 74 -13.28 -19.59 17.54
C LEU A 74 -13.75 -20.93 16.92
N ARG A 75 -13.59 -22.04 17.64
CA ARG A 75 -14.07 -23.37 17.22
C ARG A 75 -15.59 -23.46 17.15
N SER A 76 -16.30 -22.80 18.07
CA SER A 76 -17.77 -22.77 18.06
C SER A 76 -18.35 -21.83 16.99
N GLY A 77 -17.52 -20.93 16.43
CA GLY A 77 -17.97 -19.89 15.50
C GLY A 77 -18.64 -18.69 16.18
N GLN A 78 -18.66 -18.66 17.51
CA GLN A 78 -19.13 -17.49 18.28
C GLN A 78 -18.18 -16.30 18.11
N MET A 79 -16.88 -16.60 18.01
CA MET A 79 -15.89 -15.66 17.49
C MET A 79 -15.38 -16.12 16.12
N GLU A 80 -14.96 -15.19 15.28
CA GLU A 80 -14.31 -15.49 13.99
C GLU A 80 -13.03 -14.68 13.83
N LEU A 81 -11.99 -15.29 13.24
CA LEU A 81 -10.76 -14.61 12.86
C LEU A 81 -10.80 -14.27 11.36
N GLY A 82 -10.58 -13.00 11.04
CA GLY A 82 -10.42 -12.51 9.68
C GLY A 82 -9.19 -13.09 8.98
N GLY A 83 -9.30 -13.25 7.68
CA GLY A 83 -8.27 -13.87 6.83
C GLY A 83 -7.03 -13.02 6.55
N PHE A 84 -7.03 -11.73 6.89
CA PHE A 84 -5.86 -10.86 6.74
C PHE A 84 -5.13 -10.67 8.06
N ASP A 85 -3.80 -10.67 8.01
CA ASP A 85 -2.95 -10.43 9.18
C ASP A 85 -2.92 -8.94 9.56
N MET A 86 -2.96 -8.06 8.55
CA MET A 86 -3.00 -6.60 8.62
C MET A 86 -3.86 -6.03 7.48
N GLN A 87 -4.35 -4.80 7.66
CA GLN A 87 -5.11 -4.05 6.64
C GLN A 87 -4.14 -3.32 5.70
N MET A 88 -3.62 -4.06 4.72
CA MET A 88 -2.53 -3.61 3.85
C MET A 88 -3.02 -3.01 2.53
N LEU A 89 -2.31 -1.98 2.06
CA LEU A 89 -2.34 -1.53 0.67
C LEU A 89 -1.73 -2.61 -0.24
N THR A 90 -2.58 -3.51 -0.72
CA THR A 90 -2.13 -4.73 -1.40
C THR A 90 -1.24 -4.44 -2.60
N GLU A 91 -1.46 -3.36 -3.36
CA GLU A 91 -0.64 -2.96 -4.52
C GLU A 91 0.79 -2.49 -4.14
N THR A 92 1.01 -2.11 -2.88
CA THR A 92 2.34 -1.71 -2.38
C THR A 92 3.14 -2.90 -1.84
N ALA A 93 2.46 -3.94 -1.37
CA ALA A 93 3.06 -5.15 -0.83
C ALA A 93 3.84 -5.91 -1.91
N SER A 94 4.92 -6.61 -1.56
CA SER A 94 5.52 -7.64 -2.43
C SER A 94 4.68 -8.92 -2.43
N PHE A 95 4.99 -9.85 -3.34
CA PHE A 95 4.35 -11.17 -3.34
C PHE A 95 4.49 -11.90 -1.99
N SER A 96 5.66 -11.84 -1.35
CA SER A 96 5.86 -12.48 -0.04
C SER A 96 5.06 -11.84 1.09
N GLU A 97 4.94 -10.51 1.08
CA GLU A 97 4.08 -9.78 2.02
C GLU A 97 2.61 -10.13 1.83
N LEU A 98 2.13 -10.13 0.59
CA LEU A 98 0.74 -10.48 0.30
C LEU A 98 0.44 -11.92 0.74
N TYR A 99 1.33 -12.87 0.43
CA TYR A 99 1.18 -14.25 0.87
C TYR A 99 1.28 -14.38 2.40
N ALA A 100 2.18 -13.64 3.07
CA ALA A 100 2.26 -13.62 4.53
C ALA A 100 0.95 -13.10 5.15
N ASN A 101 0.35 -12.07 4.55
CA ASN A 101 -0.88 -11.45 5.03
C ASN A 101 -2.05 -12.44 5.07
N VAL A 102 -2.19 -13.29 4.05
CA VAL A 102 -3.28 -14.30 3.99
C VAL A 102 -2.92 -15.61 4.69
N SER A 103 -1.64 -16.01 4.69
CA SER A 103 -1.22 -17.32 5.19
C SER A 103 -0.98 -17.37 6.70
N ARG A 104 -0.67 -16.23 7.35
CA ARG A 104 -0.43 -16.21 8.81
C ARG A 104 -1.71 -16.51 9.61
N PRO A 105 -2.86 -15.87 9.35
CA PRO A 105 -4.11 -16.20 10.05
C PRO A 105 -4.56 -17.63 9.75
N ALA A 106 -4.49 -18.05 8.48
CA ALA A 106 -4.85 -19.41 8.09
C ALA A 106 -3.99 -20.49 8.76
N ARG A 107 -2.67 -20.27 8.91
CA ARG A 107 -1.79 -21.18 9.66
C ARG A 107 -2.14 -21.23 11.14
N LEU A 108 -2.48 -20.09 11.74
CA LEU A 108 -2.94 -20.04 13.13
C LEU A 108 -4.22 -20.87 13.33
N GLY A 109 -5.19 -20.74 12.42
CA GLY A 109 -6.40 -21.56 12.44
C GLY A 109 -6.11 -23.06 12.35
N LYS A 110 -5.19 -23.47 11.46
CA LYS A 110 -4.74 -24.86 11.35
C LYS A 110 -4.05 -25.36 12.62
N GLU A 111 -3.18 -24.54 13.23
CA GLU A 111 -2.43 -24.87 14.44
C GLU A 111 -3.36 -25.12 15.64
N TYR A 112 -4.36 -24.27 15.83
CA TYR A 112 -5.28 -24.34 16.97
C TYR A 112 -6.62 -25.02 16.64
N GLY A 113 -6.82 -25.48 15.40
CA GLY A 113 -7.98 -26.26 14.98
C GLY A 113 -9.29 -25.48 14.91
N PHE A 114 -9.28 -24.25 14.38
CA PHE A 114 -10.47 -23.43 14.11
C PHE A 114 -10.48 -22.92 12.66
N PRO A 115 -11.66 -22.65 12.06
CA PRO A 115 -11.74 -22.21 10.67
C PRO A 115 -11.32 -20.74 10.49
N VAL A 116 -10.71 -20.45 9.35
CA VAL A 116 -10.43 -19.09 8.85
C VAL A 116 -10.81 -19.08 7.39
N GLU A 117 -11.96 -18.48 7.05
CA GLU A 117 -12.55 -18.58 5.71
C GLU A 117 -12.79 -17.21 5.06
N CYS A 118 -13.07 -16.17 5.86
CA CYS A 118 -13.43 -14.84 5.39
C CYS A 118 -12.37 -13.79 5.77
N ALA A 119 -11.97 -12.97 4.82
CA ALA A 119 -11.25 -11.73 5.07
C ALA A 119 -12.21 -10.52 5.02
N ILE A 120 -11.84 -9.45 5.69
CA ILE A 120 -12.52 -8.15 5.64
C ILE A 120 -11.49 -7.14 5.10
N LEU A 121 -11.91 -6.38 4.10
CA LEU A 121 -11.17 -5.28 3.48
C LEU A 121 -12.03 -4.02 3.57
N ASP A 122 -12.13 -3.50 4.78
CA ASP A 122 -12.82 -2.22 5.02
C ASP A 122 -11.83 -1.05 4.81
N ASP A 123 -12.35 0.12 4.44
CA ASP A 123 -11.66 1.40 4.15
C ASP A 123 -10.68 1.43 2.96
N ILE A 124 -10.20 0.27 2.52
CA ILE A 124 -9.26 0.13 1.40
C ILE A 124 -10.01 0.07 0.07
N GLY A 125 -9.70 1.00 -0.82
CA GLY A 125 -10.43 1.21 -2.07
C GLY A 125 -10.12 0.19 -3.16
N GLY A 126 -8.92 -0.39 -3.15
CA GLY A 126 -8.44 -1.23 -4.24
C GLY A 126 -7.82 -2.52 -3.79
N PHE A 127 -7.55 -3.38 -4.75
CA PHE A 127 -6.82 -4.61 -4.54
C PHE A 127 -6.00 -4.98 -5.75
N CYS A 128 -4.82 -5.55 -5.51
CA CYS A 128 -4.00 -6.13 -6.58
C CYS A 128 -4.68 -7.33 -7.25
N GLY A 129 -4.46 -7.51 -8.56
CA GLY A 129 -5.19 -8.51 -9.35
C GLY A 129 -4.95 -9.98 -8.97
N GLU A 130 -3.88 -10.29 -8.24
CA GLU A 130 -3.55 -11.66 -7.80
C GLU A 130 -3.98 -11.96 -6.35
N LEU A 131 -4.66 -11.02 -5.67
CA LEU A 131 -5.24 -11.26 -4.35
C LEU A 131 -6.12 -12.54 -4.30
N PRO A 132 -7.03 -12.82 -5.27
CA PRO A 132 -7.85 -14.02 -5.26
C PRO A 132 -7.03 -15.31 -5.18
N ARG A 133 -5.93 -15.39 -5.95
CA ARG A 133 -5.03 -16.54 -5.94
C ARG A 133 -4.43 -16.76 -4.56
N MET A 134 -3.84 -15.70 -4.00
CA MET A 134 -3.16 -15.77 -2.71
C MET A 134 -4.13 -16.21 -1.61
N MET A 135 -5.34 -15.64 -1.62
CA MET A 135 -6.41 -16.03 -0.69
C MET A 135 -6.75 -17.52 -0.82
N ASN A 136 -6.97 -18.04 -2.02
CA ASN A 136 -7.28 -19.46 -2.19
C ASN A 136 -6.13 -20.40 -1.80
N GLU A 137 -4.89 -20.05 -2.15
CA GLU A 137 -3.71 -20.84 -1.74
C GLU A 137 -3.59 -20.91 -0.21
N ALA A 138 -4.01 -19.87 0.50
CA ALA A 138 -4.11 -19.87 1.97
C ALA A 138 -5.32 -20.63 2.52
N GLY A 139 -6.31 -20.97 1.69
CA GLY A 139 -7.56 -21.61 2.08
C GLY A 139 -8.71 -20.63 2.39
N LEU A 140 -8.54 -19.34 2.10
CA LEU A 140 -9.57 -18.32 2.23
C LEU A 140 -10.50 -18.36 1.02
N ARG A 141 -11.80 -18.19 1.26
CA ARG A 141 -12.86 -18.31 0.25
C ARG A 141 -13.63 -17.01 0.07
N TYR A 142 -13.73 -16.23 1.14
CA TYR A 142 -14.65 -15.11 1.23
C TYR A 142 -13.90 -13.80 1.48
N LEU A 143 -14.41 -12.73 0.87
CA LEU A 143 -13.95 -11.38 1.09
C LEU A 143 -15.17 -10.47 1.27
N ILE A 144 -15.21 -9.72 2.38
CA ILE A 144 -16.16 -8.63 2.56
C ILE A 144 -15.40 -7.33 2.34
N CYS A 145 -15.96 -6.43 1.51
CA CYS A 145 -15.38 -5.13 1.24
C CYS A 145 -16.36 -4.02 1.59
N GLY A 146 -15.90 -3.05 2.38
CA GLY A 146 -16.60 -1.81 2.71
C GLY A 146 -15.70 -0.62 2.45
N VAL A 147 -16.12 0.36 1.64
CA VAL A 147 -15.27 1.51 1.31
C VAL A 147 -15.79 2.82 1.87
N GLY A 148 -14.84 3.71 2.20
CA GLY A 148 -15.07 5.15 2.32
C GLY A 148 -15.67 5.70 1.04
N ALA A 149 -16.78 6.46 1.11
CA ALA A 149 -17.44 7.00 -0.08
C ALA A 149 -16.55 8.02 -0.81
N CYS A 150 -16.66 9.32 -0.53
CA CYS A 150 -15.75 10.30 -1.14
C CYS A 150 -14.28 10.13 -0.75
N GLN A 151 -13.97 9.40 0.32
CA GLN A 151 -12.61 9.24 0.86
C GLN A 151 -11.75 8.23 0.08
N ALA A 152 -12.38 7.34 -0.69
CA ALA A 152 -11.67 6.38 -1.52
C ALA A 152 -11.96 6.57 -3.02
N GLU A 153 -12.56 7.71 -3.45
CA GLU A 153 -12.78 8.13 -4.85
C GLU A 153 -13.33 7.08 -5.85
N LEU A 154 -13.92 5.98 -5.39
CA LEU A 154 -14.21 4.82 -6.23
C LEU A 154 -15.70 4.50 -6.27
N PRO A 155 -16.32 4.36 -7.45
CA PRO A 155 -17.62 3.72 -7.54
C PRO A 155 -17.49 2.20 -7.47
N TRP A 156 -17.24 1.67 -6.27
CA TRP A 156 -17.67 0.31 -5.88
C TRP A 156 -19.18 0.12 -6.13
N ALA A 157 -19.92 1.23 -6.25
CA ALA A 157 -21.31 1.30 -6.72
C ALA A 157 -21.58 0.53 -8.02
N ASN A 158 -20.60 0.42 -8.92
CA ASN A 158 -20.80 -0.21 -10.23
C ASN A 158 -20.62 -1.74 -10.19
N LEU A 159 -20.07 -2.28 -9.11
CA LEU A 159 -19.92 -3.72 -8.94
C LEU A 159 -21.19 -4.33 -8.32
N PRO A 160 -21.53 -5.60 -8.63
CA PRO A 160 -22.57 -6.33 -7.91
C PRO A 160 -22.29 -6.38 -6.40
N HIS A 161 -23.34 -6.51 -5.58
CA HIS A 161 -23.17 -6.77 -4.14
C HIS A 161 -22.53 -8.14 -3.86
N LEU A 162 -22.75 -9.13 -4.74
CA LEU A 162 -22.20 -10.47 -4.64
C LEU A 162 -21.64 -10.90 -5.99
N PHE A 163 -20.36 -11.26 -6.03
CA PHE A 163 -19.70 -11.74 -7.25
C PHE A 163 -18.50 -12.63 -6.92
N TYR A 164 -18.16 -13.55 -7.81
CA TYR A 164 -16.88 -14.25 -7.77
C TYR A 164 -15.81 -13.37 -8.41
N LEU A 165 -14.67 -13.21 -7.74
CA LEU A 165 -13.50 -12.53 -8.27
C LEU A 165 -12.42 -13.55 -8.60
N THR A 166 -11.86 -13.47 -9.80
CA THR A 166 -10.80 -14.35 -10.28
C THR A 166 -9.53 -13.56 -10.63
N SER A 167 -8.38 -14.18 -10.42
CA SER A 167 -7.10 -13.63 -10.87
C SER A 167 -6.68 -14.22 -12.22
N ARG A 168 -5.75 -13.56 -12.90
CA ARG A 168 -5.23 -14.01 -14.20
C ARG A 168 -4.51 -15.35 -14.08
N SER A 169 -3.76 -15.55 -13.01
CA SER A 169 -2.99 -16.79 -12.81
C SER A 169 -3.79 -17.93 -12.15
N GLY A 170 -5.08 -17.71 -11.90
CA GLY A 170 -6.01 -18.70 -11.34
C GLY A 170 -6.27 -18.50 -9.86
N GLY A 171 -7.46 -18.88 -9.42
CA GLY A 171 -8.01 -18.53 -8.11
C GLY A 171 -9.38 -17.89 -8.30
N LYS A 172 -10.31 -18.22 -7.41
CA LYS A 172 -11.66 -17.70 -7.32
C LYS A 172 -12.06 -17.53 -5.85
N ILE A 173 -12.39 -16.31 -5.46
CA ILE A 173 -12.98 -15.99 -4.15
C ILE A 173 -14.37 -15.41 -4.36
N LEU A 174 -15.25 -15.55 -3.37
CA LEU A 174 -16.55 -14.90 -3.37
C LEU A 174 -16.47 -13.58 -2.59
N VAL A 175 -16.88 -12.50 -3.23
CA VAL A 175 -16.82 -11.14 -2.69
C VAL A 175 -18.22 -10.67 -2.33
N TRP A 176 -18.35 -10.12 -1.12
CA TRP A 176 -19.49 -9.31 -0.71
C TRP A 176 -19.10 -7.84 -0.62
N ASN A 177 -19.67 -7.04 -1.52
CA ASN A 177 -19.54 -5.60 -1.54
C ASN A 177 -20.68 -4.98 -0.74
N LEU A 178 -20.38 -4.32 0.38
CA LEU A 178 -21.38 -3.66 1.22
C LEU A 178 -22.16 -2.57 0.47
N GLY A 179 -21.53 -1.96 -0.55
CA GLY A 179 -22.12 -0.98 -1.45
C GLY A 179 -22.28 0.42 -0.83
N ILE A 180 -22.09 1.44 -1.67
CA ILE A 180 -22.39 2.86 -1.38
C ILE A 180 -23.75 3.24 -1.99
N ASP A 181 -24.25 4.46 -1.73
CA ASP A 181 -25.52 4.90 -2.34
C ASP A 181 -25.33 4.99 -3.86
N ARG A 182 -25.97 4.07 -4.59
CA ARG A 182 -25.82 3.96 -6.05
C ARG A 182 -26.63 5.03 -6.80
N THR A 183 -27.41 5.85 -6.11
CA THR A 183 -28.14 6.97 -6.70
C THR A 183 -27.29 8.24 -6.78
N GLU A 184 -26.14 8.26 -6.10
CA GLU A 184 -25.17 9.35 -6.08
C GLU A 184 -23.88 8.92 -6.78
N LYS A 185 -23.10 9.88 -7.28
CA LYS A 185 -21.72 9.57 -7.68
C LYS A 185 -20.87 9.35 -6.43
N SER A 186 -19.87 8.47 -6.48
CA SER A 186 -18.99 8.19 -5.34
C SER A 186 -18.32 9.45 -4.75
N CYS A 187 -17.94 10.41 -5.58
CA CYS A 187 -17.36 11.70 -5.16
C CYS A 187 -18.37 12.69 -4.57
N GLU A 188 -19.65 12.54 -4.89
CA GLU A 188 -20.77 13.35 -4.40
C GLU A 188 -21.40 12.71 -3.15
N SER A 189 -21.23 11.39 -2.97
CA SER A 189 -21.84 10.66 -1.88
C SER A 189 -21.18 10.98 -0.56
N MET A 190 -21.95 11.68 0.27
CA MET A 190 -21.47 12.19 1.54
C MET A 190 -21.88 11.29 2.69
N TYR A 191 -23.07 10.68 2.70
CA TYR A 191 -23.56 9.90 3.84
C TYR A 191 -24.74 8.98 3.47
N PRO A 192 -24.96 7.87 4.19
CA PRO A 192 -24.07 7.25 5.19
C PRO A 192 -23.00 6.36 4.52
N TYR A 193 -21.78 6.41 5.05
CA TYR A 193 -20.65 5.65 4.55
C TYR A 193 -20.77 4.16 4.87
N SER A 194 -20.47 3.30 3.90
CA SER A 194 -20.43 1.85 4.09
C SER A 194 -19.08 1.33 4.59
N VAL A 195 -18.17 2.18 5.07
CA VAL A 195 -16.77 1.82 5.38
C VAL A 195 -16.70 0.63 6.32
N TYR A 196 -17.29 0.77 7.52
CA TYR A 196 -17.37 -0.28 8.54
C TYR A 196 -18.80 -0.80 8.63
N GLY A 197 -19.44 -0.93 7.46
CA GLY A 197 -20.86 -1.25 7.32
C GLY A 197 -21.83 -0.17 7.83
N LEU A 198 -23.12 -0.50 7.74
CA LEU A 198 -24.23 0.41 8.01
C LEU A 198 -25.00 0.09 9.32
N GLY A 199 -24.54 -0.92 10.07
CA GLY A 199 -25.21 -1.40 11.29
C GLY A 199 -25.10 -0.43 12.46
N GLY A 200 -23.93 0.19 12.66
CA GLY A 200 -23.76 1.26 13.66
C GLY A 200 -24.70 2.45 13.39
N THR A 201 -24.80 2.85 12.12
CA THR A 201 -25.63 3.99 11.69
C THR A 201 -27.12 3.75 11.85
N PHE A 202 -27.63 2.61 11.36
CA PHE A 202 -29.08 2.39 11.24
C PHE A 202 -29.70 1.52 12.33
N LEU A 203 -28.90 0.75 13.08
CA LEU A 203 -29.37 -0.06 14.21
C LEU A 203 -28.78 0.42 15.54
N GLY A 204 -27.46 0.59 15.57
CA GLY A 204 -26.71 0.93 16.77
C GLY A 204 -27.12 2.27 17.38
N TYR A 205 -26.87 3.36 16.67
CA TYR A 205 -27.02 4.71 17.19
C TYR A 205 -28.44 5.00 17.72
N TRP A 206 -29.45 4.70 16.91
CA TRP A 206 -30.86 4.95 17.25
C TRP A 206 -31.41 3.90 18.21
N GLY A 207 -31.10 2.63 17.98
CA GLY A 207 -31.62 1.53 18.76
C GLY A 207 -31.12 1.53 20.21
N MET A 208 -29.84 1.87 20.43
CA MET A 208 -29.28 2.01 21.79
C MET A 208 -30.05 3.04 22.60
N GLN A 209 -30.38 4.18 21.99
CA GLN A 209 -31.10 5.25 22.66
C GLN A 209 -32.56 4.86 22.95
N GLU A 210 -33.27 4.34 21.96
CA GLU A 210 -34.70 4.04 22.07
C GLU A 210 -34.98 2.83 22.97
N PHE A 211 -34.25 1.72 22.79
CA PHE A 211 -34.56 0.44 23.45
C PHE A 211 -33.80 0.21 24.76
N LEU A 212 -32.64 0.85 24.93
CA LEU A 212 -31.78 0.68 26.12
C LEU A 212 -31.63 1.97 26.94
N GLY A 213 -32.03 3.13 26.42
CA GLY A 213 -31.78 4.43 27.08
C GLY A 213 -30.28 4.78 27.15
N LYS A 214 -29.46 4.19 26.28
CA LYS A 214 -28.00 4.37 26.24
C LYS A 214 -27.59 5.15 25.01
N LYS A 215 -26.50 5.91 25.11
CA LYS A 215 -25.88 6.53 23.93
C LYS A 215 -24.94 5.53 23.29
N ASP A 216 -25.03 5.39 21.97
CA ASP A 216 -23.96 4.75 21.22
C ASP A 216 -22.71 5.63 21.30
N THR A 217 -21.55 5.01 21.55
CA THR A 217 -20.27 5.71 21.71
C THR A 217 -19.62 6.04 20.36
N GLY A 218 -20.38 5.92 19.27
CA GLY A 218 -19.92 6.07 17.89
C GLY A 218 -19.99 7.49 17.32
N ILE A 219 -19.76 7.57 16.01
CA ILE A 219 -19.96 8.78 15.20
C ILE A 219 -21.47 9.05 15.14
N VAL A 220 -21.88 10.27 15.45
CA VAL A 220 -23.26 10.73 15.25
C VAL A 220 -23.58 10.58 13.76
N PRO A 221 -24.50 9.68 13.36
CA PRO A 221 -24.79 9.46 11.97
C PRO A 221 -25.48 10.69 11.40
N LYS A 222 -24.93 11.21 10.31
CA LYS A 222 -25.67 12.10 9.41
C LYS A 222 -26.42 11.19 8.44
N LEU A 223 -27.75 11.23 8.45
CA LEU A 223 -28.58 10.39 7.57
C LEU A 223 -29.00 11.11 6.28
N THR A 224 -28.66 12.39 6.16
CA THR A 224 -28.97 13.25 5.02
C THR A 224 -27.76 14.13 4.69
N ASP A 225 -27.71 14.63 3.45
CA ASP A 225 -26.71 15.54 2.87
C ASP A 225 -26.69 16.96 3.49
N GLY A 226 -27.36 17.16 4.64
CA GLY A 226 -27.50 18.45 5.28
C GLY A 226 -28.60 19.34 4.68
N HIS A 227 -29.32 18.91 3.63
CA HIS A 227 -30.41 19.68 3.02
C HIS A 227 -31.83 19.23 3.41
N ALA A 228 -32.00 18.05 4.03
CA ALA A 228 -33.30 17.58 4.55
C ALA A 228 -33.43 17.74 6.08
N LYS A 229 -34.56 18.32 6.49
CA LYS A 229 -34.97 18.67 7.85
C LYS A 229 -35.24 17.42 8.71
N GLU A 230 -34.71 17.49 9.94
CA GLU A 230 -35.00 16.67 11.13
C GLU A 230 -34.37 15.26 11.19
N ASN A 231 -33.73 14.98 12.34
CA ASN A 231 -33.27 13.65 12.73
C ASN A 231 -34.49 12.69 12.80
N PRO A 232 -34.35 11.41 12.43
CA PRO A 232 -35.44 10.46 12.57
C PRO A 232 -35.93 10.41 14.02
N ALA A 233 -37.25 10.31 14.19
CA ALA A 233 -37.90 10.31 15.49
C ALA A 233 -37.80 8.95 16.21
N SER A 234 -37.40 7.88 15.50
CA SER A 234 -37.24 6.52 16.03
C SER A 234 -36.19 5.71 15.27
N ALA A 235 -35.74 4.60 15.85
CA ALA A 235 -34.89 3.61 15.21
C ALA A 235 -35.58 2.93 14.02
N GLU A 236 -36.91 2.76 14.08
CA GLU A 236 -37.71 2.23 12.96
C GLU A 236 -37.66 3.19 11.76
N GLU A 237 -37.85 4.49 11.99
CA GLU A 237 -37.77 5.51 10.93
C GLU A 237 -36.36 5.60 10.34
N ALA A 238 -35.33 5.57 11.18
CA ALA A 238 -33.94 5.52 10.73
C ALA A 238 -33.71 4.31 9.81
N PHE A 239 -34.13 3.11 10.22
CA PHE A 239 -33.97 1.90 9.43
C PHE A 239 -34.78 1.94 8.13
N GLN A 240 -35.96 2.57 8.12
CA GLN A 240 -36.76 2.74 6.91
C GLN A 240 -36.05 3.59 5.85
N ILE A 241 -35.19 4.54 6.24
CA ILE A 241 -34.35 5.30 5.30
C ILE A 241 -33.42 4.35 4.53
N LEU A 242 -32.79 3.38 5.22
CA LEU A 242 -31.96 2.37 4.57
C LEU A 242 -32.77 1.50 3.62
N LEU A 243 -33.94 1.02 4.04
CA LEU A 243 -34.81 0.19 3.18
C LEU A 243 -35.27 0.96 1.92
N ASN A 244 -35.58 2.25 2.05
CA ASN A 244 -35.94 3.10 0.93
C ASN A 244 -34.79 3.26 -0.05
N ARG A 245 -33.55 3.47 0.45
CA ARG A 245 -32.34 3.52 -0.37
C ARG A 245 -32.14 2.19 -1.12
N LEU A 246 -32.12 1.06 -0.43
CA LEU A 246 -31.97 -0.27 -1.04
C LEU A 246 -33.07 -0.55 -2.07
N GLY A 247 -34.29 -0.06 -1.85
CA GLY A 247 -35.38 -0.11 -2.82
C GLY A 247 -35.09 0.67 -4.11
N LYS A 248 -34.56 1.89 -4.00
CA LYS A 248 -34.14 2.72 -5.16
C LYS A 248 -32.98 2.07 -5.93
N GLU A 249 -32.06 1.43 -5.21
CA GLU A 249 -30.93 0.68 -5.78
C GLU A 249 -31.34 -0.65 -6.43
N ARG A 250 -32.60 -1.06 -6.28
CA ARG A 250 -33.12 -2.37 -6.72
C ARG A 250 -32.32 -3.54 -6.13
N TYR A 251 -32.01 -3.44 -4.83
CA TYR A 251 -31.28 -4.47 -4.10
C TYR A 251 -31.91 -5.87 -4.30
N PRO A 252 -31.16 -6.88 -4.77
CA PRO A 252 -31.76 -8.11 -5.30
C PRO A 252 -31.96 -9.22 -4.26
N TYR A 253 -31.51 -9.05 -3.02
CA TYR A 253 -31.51 -10.12 -2.01
C TYR A 253 -32.55 -9.89 -0.90
N GLU A 254 -32.95 -10.97 -0.23
CA GLU A 254 -33.79 -10.90 0.97
C GLU A 254 -32.96 -10.78 2.25
N GLU A 255 -31.68 -11.09 2.16
CA GLU A 255 -30.67 -11.03 3.21
C GLU A 255 -29.87 -9.73 3.11
N LEU A 256 -29.55 -9.12 4.25
CA LEU A 256 -28.71 -7.93 4.32
C LEU A 256 -27.60 -8.13 5.36
N LEU A 257 -26.34 -7.99 4.97
CA LEU A 257 -25.22 -7.91 5.90
C LEU A 257 -25.05 -6.47 6.37
N LEU A 258 -25.05 -6.26 7.68
CA LEU A 258 -24.69 -5.01 8.33
C LEU A 258 -23.50 -5.26 9.25
N GLN A 259 -22.55 -4.32 9.25
CA GLN A 259 -21.46 -4.34 10.23
C GLN A 259 -21.67 -3.25 11.28
N TYR A 260 -21.39 -3.58 12.53
CA TYR A 260 -21.23 -2.63 13.63
C TYR A 260 -19.74 -2.59 13.97
N GLY A 261 -19.06 -1.59 13.44
CA GLY A 261 -17.62 -1.40 13.61
C GLY A 261 -17.21 0.07 13.64
N GLY A 262 -15.91 0.30 13.60
CA GLY A 262 -15.29 1.62 13.52
C GLY A 262 -13.82 1.61 13.91
N ASP A 263 -13.11 2.68 13.55
CA ASP A 263 -11.68 2.86 13.75
C ASP A 263 -11.29 2.57 15.19
N ASN A 264 -10.55 1.48 15.36
CA ASN A 264 -10.02 1.03 16.63
C ASN A 264 -11.03 1.00 17.80
N ARG A 265 -12.30 0.69 17.52
CA ARG A 265 -13.34 0.62 18.55
C ARG A 265 -13.35 -0.72 19.27
N GLY A 266 -13.59 -0.69 20.57
CA GLY A 266 -13.75 -1.89 21.38
C GLY A 266 -15.12 -2.56 21.23
N PRO A 267 -15.28 -3.76 21.81
CA PRO A 267 -16.55 -4.47 21.82
C PRO A 267 -17.62 -3.67 22.58
N CYS A 268 -18.82 -3.58 21.98
CA CYS A 268 -19.99 -2.97 22.58
C CYS A 268 -20.72 -4.02 23.42
N PRO A 269 -20.77 -3.90 24.76
CA PRO A 269 -21.35 -4.93 25.64
C PRO A 269 -22.86 -5.08 25.47
N ASP A 270 -23.54 -4.05 24.94
CA ASP A 270 -24.99 -3.95 24.89
C ASP A 270 -25.61 -4.49 23.59
N LEU A 271 -24.78 -4.92 22.63
CA LEU A 271 -25.24 -5.22 21.28
C LEU A 271 -26.17 -6.44 21.22
N ALA A 272 -25.89 -7.49 22.00
CA ALA A 272 -26.77 -8.67 22.05
C ALA A 272 -28.14 -8.35 22.67
N GLU A 273 -28.19 -7.54 23.74
CA GLU A 273 -29.45 -7.08 24.33
C GLU A 273 -30.23 -6.20 23.35
N LEU A 274 -29.55 -5.30 22.65
CA LEU A 274 -30.16 -4.46 21.62
C LEU A 274 -30.83 -5.32 20.54
N VAL A 275 -30.11 -6.31 19.99
CA VAL A 275 -30.64 -7.21 18.96
C VAL A 275 -31.88 -7.94 19.45
N ARG A 276 -31.89 -8.46 20.69
CA ARG A 276 -33.07 -9.10 21.29
C ARG A 276 -34.27 -8.15 21.37
N LYS A 277 -34.07 -6.89 21.78
CA LYS A 277 -35.16 -5.91 21.87
C LYS A 277 -35.68 -5.47 20.49
N LEU A 278 -34.79 -5.29 19.52
CA LEU A 278 -35.18 -4.96 18.14
C LEU A 278 -36.02 -6.09 17.53
N ASN A 279 -35.60 -7.36 17.70
CA ASN A 279 -36.38 -8.51 17.24
C ASN A 279 -37.74 -8.63 17.97
N ALA A 280 -37.76 -8.43 19.30
CA ALA A 280 -38.98 -8.49 20.09
C ALA A 280 -39.99 -7.39 19.75
N ALA A 281 -39.53 -6.24 19.24
CA ALA A 281 -40.40 -5.15 18.83
C ALA A 281 -41.28 -5.49 17.62
N GLY A 282 -40.91 -6.49 16.81
CA GLY A 282 -41.66 -6.91 15.62
C GLY A 282 -41.70 -5.87 14.49
N LYS A 283 -40.82 -4.85 14.55
CA LYS A 283 -40.76 -3.72 13.61
C LYS A 283 -39.60 -3.81 12.60
N PHE A 284 -38.69 -4.75 12.81
CA PHE A 284 -37.50 -4.95 12.00
C PHE A 284 -37.54 -6.35 11.36
N PRO A 285 -36.90 -6.57 10.20
CA PRO A 285 -36.58 -7.92 9.73
C PRO A 285 -35.82 -8.71 10.81
N GLU A 286 -35.83 -10.04 10.75
CA GLU A 286 -35.13 -10.87 11.73
C GLU A 286 -33.63 -10.52 11.75
N ILE A 287 -33.13 -10.02 12.88
CA ILE A 287 -31.72 -9.69 13.06
C ILE A 287 -31.02 -10.87 13.72
N ARG A 288 -30.09 -11.49 12.99
CA ARG A 288 -29.17 -12.50 13.49
C ARG A 288 -27.82 -11.86 13.79
N PHE A 289 -27.48 -11.76 15.07
CA PHE A 289 -26.13 -11.36 15.49
C PHE A 289 -25.18 -12.55 15.30
N THR A 290 -24.16 -12.41 14.46
CA THR A 290 -23.32 -13.54 14.04
C THR A 290 -21.94 -13.09 13.52
N THR A 291 -21.22 -14.00 12.86
CA THR A 291 -19.88 -13.82 12.30
C THR A 291 -19.89 -13.87 10.76
N PRO A 292 -18.90 -13.27 10.07
CA PRO A 292 -18.87 -13.09 8.62
C PRO A 292 -19.14 -14.36 7.80
N SER A 293 -18.47 -15.46 8.11
CA SER A 293 -18.53 -16.67 7.28
C SER A 293 -19.90 -17.34 7.32
N VAL A 294 -20.72 -17.09 8.35
CA VAL A 294 -22.11 -17.56 8.41
C VAL A 294 -22.94 -16.94 7.29
N PHE A 295 -22.84 -15.61 7.13
CA PHE A 295 -23.52 -14.90 6.05
C PHE A 295 -23.02 -15.34 4.68
N MET A 296 -21.69 -15.40 4.48
CA MET A 296 -21.10 -15.73 3.19
C MET A 296 -21.48 -17.14 2.70
N ARG A 297 -21.47 -18.14 3.59
CA ARG A 297 -21.91 -19.51 3.25
C ARG A 297 -23.38 -19.56 2.85
N GLU A 298 -24.25 -18.83 3.55
CA GLU A 298 -25.68 -18.82 3.26
C GLU A 298 -25.99 -18.12 1.93
N MET A 299 -25.30 -17.01 1.62
CA MET A 299 -25.40 -16.35 0.32
C MET A 299 -24.90 -17.23 -0.82
N GLU A 300 -23.73 -17.88 -0.66
CA GLU A 300 -23.18 -18.81 -1.64
C GLU A 300 -24.12 -20.00 -1.90
N GLN A 301 -24.70 -20.56 -0.84
CA GLN A 301 -25.63 -21.69 -0.93
C GLN A 301 -26.94 -21.29 -1.62
N LYS A 302 -27.51 -20.12 -1.31
CA LYS A 302 -28.81 -19.68 -1.81
C LYS A 302 -28.74 -19.15 -3.24
N TYR A 303 -27.68 -18.41 -3.58
CA TYR A 303 -27.58 -17.66 -4.83
C TYR A 303 -26.50 -18.17 -5.79
N GLY A 304 -25.72 -19.18 -5.40
CA GLY A 304 -24.50 -19.64 -6.10
C GLY A 304 -24.60 -19.85 -7.62
N ALA A 305 -25.77 -20.25 -8.12
CA ALA A 305 -26.01 -20.46 -9.55
C ALA A 305 -26.07 -19.16 -10.37
N ASP A 306 -26.43 -18.04 -9.73
CA ASP A 306 -26.67 -16.75 -10.38
C ASP A 306 -25.55 -15.72 -10.09
N ILE A 307 -24.52 -16.11 -9.32
CA ILE A 307 -23.41 -15.21 -8.94
C ILE A 307 -22.51 -14.95 -10.17
N PRO A 308 -22.34 -13.68 -10.61
CA PRO A 308 -21.47 -13.36 -11.73
C PRO A 308 -20.00 -13.59 -11.39
N VAL A 309 -19.19 -13.90 -12.41
CA VAL A 309 -17.73 -14.04 -12.29
C VAL A 309 -17.06 -12.85 -12.94
N LEU A 310 -16.25 -12.12 -12.17
CA LEU A 310 -15.45 -10.99 -12.62
C LEU A 310 -13.95 -11.35 -12.59
N SER A 311 -13.20 -10.71 -13.48
CA SER A 311 -11.73 -10.82 -13.55
C SER A 311 -11.17 -9.43 -13.77
N GLY A 312 -10.18 -9.04 -12.96
CA GLY A 312 -9.58 -7.71 -13.02
C GLY A 312 -9.08 -7.26 -11.65
N PHE A 313 -8.83 -5.96 -11.54
CA PHE A 313 -8.37 -5.33 -10.30
C PHE A 313 -9.02 -3.96 -10.11
N LEU A 314 -8.89 -3.43 -8.89
CA LEU A 314 -9.27 -2.06 -8.53
C LEU A 314 -8.02 -1.33 -8.05
N THR A 315 -7.77 -0.14 -8.56
CA THR A 315 -6.71 0.75 -8.08
C THR A 315 -7.13 1.41 -6.78
N ASP A 316 -6.24 1.41 -5.80
CA ASP A 316 -6.48 2.08 -4.53
C ASP A 316 -5.88 3.49 -4.51
N PRO A 317 -6.68 4.56 -4.36
CA PRO A 317 -6.14 5.92 -4.21
C PRO A 317 -5.33 6.10 -2.93
N TRP A 318 -5.52 5.27 -1.89
CA TRP A 318 -4.71 5.34 -0.68
C TRP A 318 -3.22 5.07 -0.96
N ASN A 319 -2.89 4.32 -2.02
CA ASN A 319 -1.51 4.10 -2.45
C ASN A 319 -0.76 5.39 -2.79
N LEU A 320 -1.46 6.44 -3.23
CA LEU A 320 -0.84 7.73 -3.58
C LEU A 320 -0.09 8.35 -2.39
N ARG A 321 -0.47 8.00 -1.15
CA ARG A 321 0.20 8.49 0.06
C ARG A 321 1.62 7.96 0.21
N MET A 322 1.96 6.83 -0.42
CA MET A 322 3.35 6.36 -0.51
C MET A 322 4.25 7.36 -1.25
N ASN A 323 3.70 8.12 -2.22
CA ASN A 323 4.46 9.13 -2.96
C ASN A 323 4.85 10.33 -2.08
N ALA A 324 4.15 10.57 -0.97
CA ALA A 324 4.46 11.64 -0.03
C ALA A 324 5.66 11.31 0.90
N ILE A 325 6.16 10.06 0.88
CA ILE A 325 7.28 9.60 1.72
C ILE A 325 8.42 8.97 0.89
N PRO A 326 8.94 9.65 -0.15
CA PRO A 326 9.83 9.05 -1.16
C PRO A 326 11.10 8.43 -0.57
N SER A 327 11.67 9.02 0.48
CA SER A 327 12.85 8.47 1.17
C SER A 327 12.55 7.13 1.86
N ALA A 328 11.42 7.03 2.56
CA ALA A 328 10.99 5.79 3.21
C ALA A 328 10.58 4.76 2.16
N LEU A 329 9.82 5.16 1.14
CA LEU A 329 9.41 4.29 0.03
C LEU A 329 10.63 3.67 -0.68
N LYS A 330 11.70 4.45 -0.91
CA LYS A 330 12.96 3.92 -1.47
C LYS A 330 13.56 2.82 -0.60
N ARG A 331 13.57 3.00 0.71
CA ARG A 331 14.12 2.03 1.68
C ARG A 331 13.26 0.78 1.73
N PHE A 332 11.95 0.97 1.80
CA PHE A 332 10.95 -0.09 1.74
C PHE A 332 11.11 -0.96 0.48
N ARG A 333 11.13 -0.36 -0.72
CA ARG A 333 11.34 -1.10 -1.98
C ARG A 333 12.70 -1.81 -2.04
N SER A 334 13.73 -1.23 -1.42
CA SER A 334 15.05 -1.85 -1.36
C SER A 334 15.07 -3.05 -0.41
N ALA A 335 14.40 -2.93 0.74
CA ALA A 335 14.22 -4.01 1.70
C ALA A 335 13.43 -5.17 1.10
N GLN A 336 12.34 -4.91 0.37
CA GLN A 336 11.56 -5.93 -0.34
C GLN A 336 12.46 -6.75 -1.28
N ARG A 337 13.18 -6.10 -2.21
CA ARG A 337 14.05 -6.80 -3.16
C ARG A 337 15.13 -7.64 -2.48
N ASN A 338 15.78 -7.09 -1.46
CA ASN A 338 16.83 -7.81 -0.74
C ASN A 338 16.26 -8.99 0.06
N TYR A 339 15.11 -8.79 0.71
CA TYR A 339 14.49 -9.83 1.50
C TYR A 339 13.97 -10.99 0.63
N GLU A 340 13.44 -10.72 -0.56
CA GLU A 340 13.08 -11.79 -1.50
C GLU A 340 14.29 -12.62 -1.92
N TYR A 341 15.43 -11.98 -2.19
CA TYR A 341 16.68 -12.70 -2.46
C TYR A 341 17.10 -13.59 -1.29
N LEU A 342 17.05 -13.08 -0.06
CA LEU A 342 17.37 -13.85 1.15
C LEU A 342 16.43 -15.05 1.33
N ARG A 343 15.13 -14.88 1.06
CA ARG A 343 14.14 -15.97 1.11
C ARG A 343 14.47 -17.09 0.11
N LEU A 344 14.92 -16.73 -1.10
CA LEU A 344 15.38 -17.71 -2.10
C LEU A 344 16.65 -18.47 -1.65
N LYS A 345 17.40 -17.94 -0.67
CA LYS A 345 18.52 -18.62 -0.02
C LYS A 345 18.12 -19.37 1.27
N GLY A 346 16.83 -19.48 1.55
CA GLY A 346 16.30 -20.13 2.75
C GLY A 346 16.42 -19.29 4.01
N ILE A 347 16.73 -17.99 3.90
CA ILE A 347 16.84 -17.07 5.03
C ILE A 347 15.51 -16.32 5.16
N THR A 348 14.79 -16.60 6.25
CA THR A 348 13.56 -15.88 6.61
C THR A 348 13.77 -15.16 7.93
N ASP A 349 13.27 -13.94 8.05
CA ASP A 349 13.35 -13.16 9.28
C ASP A 349 11.98 -12.53 9.56
N PRO A 350 11.31 -12.91 10.68
CA PRO A 350 9.98 -12.42 10.98
C PRO A 350 9.94 -10.91 11.26
N ILE A 351 11.04 -10.30 11.71
CA ILE A 351 11.14 -8.86 11.99
C ILE A 351 11.19 -8.07 10.69
N VAL A 352 11.93 -8.54 9.69
CA VAL A 352 11.91 -7.93 8.34
C VAL A 352 10.50 -8.02 7.76
N GLN A 353 9.89 -9.20 7.79
CA GLN A 353 8.54 -9.41 7.26
C GLN A 353 7.50 -8.52 7.96
N GLU A 354 7.54 -8.42 9.29
CA GLU A 354 6.60 -7.60 10.05
C GLU A 354 6.74 -6.11 9.72
N ASN A 355 7.96 -5.58 9.67
CA ASN A 355 8.21 -4.19 9.35
C ASN A 355 7.80 -3.84 7.91
N LEU A 356 8.01 -4.76 6.95
CA LEU A 356 7.51 -4.58 5.59
C LEU A 356 5.98 -4.49 5.59
N MET A 357 5.29 -5.39 6.29
CA MET A 357 3.84 -5.39 6.37
C MET A 357 3.28 -4.14 7.06
N LEU A 358 3.91 -3.66 8.15
CA LEU A 358 3.54 -2.41 8.83
C LEU A 358 3.79 -1.17 7.95
N CYS A 359 4.83 -1.19 7.10
CA CYS A 359 5.05 -0.13 6.13
C CYS A 359 3.95 -0.10 5.06
N SER A 360 3.48 -1.28 4.65
CA SER A 360 2.40 -1.48 3.68
C SER A 360 0.98 -1.34 4.26
N ASP A 361 0.82 -1.26 5.59
CA ASP A 361 -0.46 -0.95 6.23
C ASP A 361 -1.05 0.37 5.68
N HIS A 362 -2.37 0.41 5.51
CA HIS A 362 -3.06 1.49 4.81
C HIS A 362 -3.10 2.83 5.56
N THR A 363 -2.72 2.85 6.84
CA THR A 363 -2.62 4.09 7.61
C THR A 363 -1.30 4.82 7.36
N PHE A 364 -1.38 6.15 7.19
CA PHE A 364 -0.22 7.03 6.97
C PHE A 364 0.00 8.01 8.14
N GLY A 365 -0.40 7.56 9.32
CA GLY A 365 -0.23 8.25 10.59
C GLY A 365 -1.53 8.80 11.16
N LEU A 366 -1.38 9.64 12.19
CA LEU A 366 -2.51 10.07 13.03
C LEU A 366 -3.62 10.79 12.23
N ASN A 367 -4.86 10.54 12.66
CA ASN A 367 -6.07 11.20 12.22
C ASN A 367 -6.06 12.69 12.59
N ASN A 368 -5.35 13.50 11.80
CA ASN A 368 -5.27 14.95 11.97
C ASN A 368 -5.51 15.67 10.64
N TRP A 369 -6.76 15.65 10.19
CA TRP A 369 -7.17 16.31 8.95
C TRP A 369 -6.97 17.83 9.01
N GLY A 370 -6.65 18.44 7.85
CA GLY A 370 -6.45 19.89 7.76
C GLY A 370 -5.24 20.45 8.53
N TRP A 371 -4.32 19.59 8.98
CA TRP A 371 -3.17 19.98 9.79
C TRP A 371 -2.32 21.10 9.17
N HIS A 372 -2.24 21.17 7.84
CA HIS A 372 -1.49 22.19 7.11
C HIS A 372 -2.12 23.58 7.27
N LYS A 373 -3.47 23.70 7.23
CA LYS A 373 -4.20 24.96 7.49
C LYS A 373 -3.97 25.42 8.92
N SER A 374 -3.99 24.48 9.87
CA SER A 374 -3.69 24.76 11.27
C SER A 374 -2.23 25.17 11.46
N ALA A 375 -1.29 24.49 10.81
CA ALA A 375 0.13 24.80 10.88
C ALA A 375 0.44 26.20 10.32
N ALA A 376 -0.14 26.57 9.18
CA ALA A 376 0.06 27.89 8.57
C ALA A 376 -0.33 29.06 9.49
N LYS A 377 -1.23 28.84 10.46
CA LYS A 377 -1.70 29.85 11.42
C LYS A 377 -0.84 29.94 12.69
N LEU A 378 0.06 28.98 12.94
CA LEU A 378 0.82 28.89 14.19
C LEU A 378 2.25 29.44 14.04
N ARG A 379 2.75 30.07 15.11
CA ARG A 379 4.18 30.37 15.23
C ARG A 379 4.97 29.07 15.13
N ASN A 380 5.99 29.06 14.25
CA ASN A 380 6.84 27.92 13.89
C ASN A 380 6.15 26.83 13.04
N GLY A 381 4.94 27.06 12.51
CA GLY A 381 4.34 26.17 11.53
C GLY A 381 4.18 24.73 12.01
N ILE A 382 4.57 23.78 11.15
CA ILE A 382 4.57 22.34 11.46
C ILE A 382 5.56 21.94 12.55
N ARG A 383 6.45 22.83 13.02
CA ARG A 383 7.34 22.59 14.17
C ARG A 383 6.69 22.92 15.52
N ASN A 384 5.47 23.46 15.52
CA ASN A 384 4.77 23.73 16.76
C ASN A 384 4.55 22.44 17.60
N GLN A 385 4.57 22.55 18.92
CA GLN A 385 4.38 21.41 19.85
C GLN A 385 3.07 20.66 19.65
N ASN A 386 2.03 21.35 19.14
CA ASN A 386 0.73 20.74 18.83
C ASN A 386 0.83 19.61 17.79
N PHE A 387 1.90 19.58 17.00
CA PHE A 387 2.15 18.55 16.00
C PHE A 387 3.25 17.54 16.42
N ASP A 388 3.73 17.55 17.67
CA ASP A 388 4.73 16.58 18.15
C ASP A 388 4.27 15.13 17.90
N ARG A 389 3.02 14.83 18.23
CA ARG A 389 2.44 13.50 18.03
C ARG A 389 2.34 13.11 16.56
N VAL A 390 2.02 14.07 15.67
CA VAL A 390 1.96 13.84 14.22
C VAL A 390 3.36 13.54 13.68
N ARG A 391 4.37 14.31 14.09
CA ARG A 391 5.76 14.07 13.72
C ARG A 391 6.26 12.72 14.21
N GLN A 392 5.90 12.32 15.44
CA GLN A 392 6.22 10.99 15.97
C GLN A 392 5.59 9.89 15.11
N SER A 393 4.31 10.01 14.79
CA SER A 393 3.60 9.05 13.94
C SER A 393 4.25 8.88 12.55
N TRP A 394 4.66 9.97 11.90
CA TRP A 394 5.41 9.90 10.64
C TRP A 394 6.81 9.28 10.81
N ALA A 395 7.46 9.54 11.95
CA ALA A 395 8.74 8.91 12.28
C ALA A 395 8.60 7.40 12.50
N ASP A 396 7.51 6.94 13.13
CA ASP A 396 7.21 5.53 13.34
C ASP A 396 7.01 4.80 11.99
N LYS A 397 6.21 5.37 11.08
CA LYS A 397 6.01 4.79 9.74
C LYS A 397 7.32 4.72 8.94
N ARG A 398 8.14 5.78 8.99
CA ARG A 398 9.49 5.78 8.38
C ARG A 398 10.39 4.72 9.01
N HIS A 399 10.30 4.55 10.33
CA HIS A 399 11.12 3.59 11.05
C HIS A 399 10.88 2.16 10.57
N TYR A 400 9.65 1.76 10.24
CA TYR A 400 9.38 0.42 9.68
C TYR A 400 10.18 0.16 8.39
N ALA A 401 10.18 1.11 7.45
CA ALA A 401 10.95 0.99 6.21
C ALA A 401 12.47 0.93 6.48
N GLU A 402 12.97 1.79 7.36
CA GLU A 402 14.39 1.86 7.71
C GLU A 402 14.87 0.61 8.45
N ALA A 403 14.06 0.09 9.38
CA ALA A 403 14.35 -1.12 10.15
C ALA A 403 14.35 -2.36 9.27
N ALA A 404 13.35 -2.51 8.38
CA ALA A 404 13.33 -3.58 7.40
C ALA A 404 14.56 -3.53 6.49
N TYR A 405 14.91 -2.33 6.01
CA TYR A 405 16.09 -2.14 5.16
C TYR A 405 17.37 -2.53 5.88
N GLN A 406 17.65 -1.94 7.05
CA GLN A 406 18.88 -2.21 7.79
C GLN A 406 19.00 -3.69 8.16
N ARG A 407 17.92 -4.30 8.68
CA ARG A 407 17.93 -5.71 9.08
C ARG A 407 18.16 -6.64 7.88
N SER A 408 17.56 -6.34 6.72
CA SER A 408 17.81 -7.10 5.49
C SER A 408 19.27 -6.99 5.04
N MET A 409 19.87 -5.80 5.12
CA MET A 409 21.29 -5.60 4.76
C MET A 409 22.22 -6.37 5.70
N ASP A 410 21.93 -6.37 7.00
CA ASP A 410 22.73 -7.12 8.00
C ASP A 410 22.67 -8.63 7.72
N LEU A 411 21.48 -9.16 7.41
CA LEU A 411 21.28 -10.56 7.05
C LEU A 411 22.02 -10.93 5.77
N GLU A 412 21.98 -10.07 4.75
CA GLU A 412 22.75 -10.25 3.52
C GLU A 412 24.25 -10.27 3.81
N GLN A 413 24.76 -9.34 4.61
CA GLN A 413 26.17 -9.30 4.99
C GLN A 413 26.59 -10.55 5.76
N GLN A 414 25.76 -11.03 6.68
CA GLN A 414 25.99 -12.27 7.42
C GLN A 414 26.03 -13.48 6.47
N TYR A 415 25.06 -13.58 5.56
CA TYR A 415 25.02 -14.65 4.56
C TYR A 415 26.26 -14.64 3.67
N ILE A 416 26.62 -13.50 3.10
CA ILE A 416 27.79 -13.36 2.22
C ILE A 416 29.07 -13.73 2.98
N SER A 417 29.25 -13.24 4.22
CA SER A 417 30.46 -13.52 5.02
C SER A 417 30.58 -14.99 5.42
N GLY A 418 29.46 -15.71 5.60
CA GLY A 418 29.45 -17.13 5.92
C GLY A 418 29.77 -18.04 4.73
N VAL A 419 29.47 -17.60 3.50
CA VAL A 419 29.54 -18.43 2.29
C VAL A 419 30.73 -18.08 1.38
N ASP A 420 31.31 -16.88 1.52
CA ASP A 420 32.44 -16.44 0.69
C ASP A 420 33.76 -16.34 1.45
N ARG A 421 34.57 -17.40 1.32
CA ARG A 421 36.01 -17.37 1.62
C ARG A 421 36.77 -17.62 0.32
N ALA A 422 37.80 -16.82 0.06
CA ALA A 422 38.71 -16.99 -1.05
C ALA A 422 40.15 -16.87 -0.57
N GLU A 423 41.02 -17.78 -1.00
CA GLU A 423 42.46 -17.75 -0.68
C GLU A 423 43.18 -16.60 -1.39
N LYS A 424 42.63 -16.13 -2.52
CA LYS A 424 43.15 -15.01 -3.31
C LYS A 424 42.16 -13.84 -3.32
N LYS A 425 42.69 -12.61 -3.42
CA LYS A 425 41.89 -11.40 -3.56
C LYS A 425 41.02 -11.47 -4.81
N ALA A 426 39.71 -11.35 -4.65
CA ALA A 426 38.73 -11.36 -5.73
C ALA A 426 37.52 -10.49 -5.38
N VAL A 427 36.82 -10.02 -6.39
CA VAL A 427 35.48 -9.43 -6.29
C VAL A 427 34.48 -10.53 -6.59
N ALA A 428 33.65 -10.88 -5.60
CA ALA A 428 32.53 -11.78 -5.80
C ALA A 428 31.31 -10.99 -6.29
N VAL A 429 30.68 -11.47 -7.35
CA VAL A 429 29.45 -10.89 -7.88
C VAL A 429 28.38 -11.95 -7.86
N ALA A 430 27.30 -11.69 -7.12
CA ALA A 430 26.15 -12.58 -7.02
C ALA A 430 25.00 -12.07 -7.90
N ASN A 431 24.35 -12.98 -8.59
CA ASN A 431 23.10 -12.71 -9.29
C ASN A 431 21.93 -13.15 -8.41
N THR A 432 21.05 -12.21 -8.09
CA THR A 432 19.86 -12.44 -7.26
C THR A 432 18.61 -12.80 -8.08
N SER A 433 18.71 -12.81 -9.41
CA SER A 433 17.63 -13.16 -10.33
C SER A 433 17.51 -14.67 -10.57
N LEU A 434 16.31 -15.11 -10.95
CA LEU A 434 15.99 -16.50 -11.33
C LEU A 434 16.47 -16.87 -12.74
N HIS A 435 17.04 -15.94 -13.49
CA HIS A 435 17.63 -16.18 -14.80
C HIS A 435 19.07 -15.66 -14.84
N THR A 436 19.87 -16.16 -15.80
CA THR A 436 21.22 -15.65 -16.05
C THR A 436 21.14 -14.19 -16.49
N VAL A 437 21.95 -13.31 -15.89
CA VAL A 437 21.91 -11.87 -16.16
C VAL A 437 23.27 -11.40 -16.69
N SER A 438 23.24 -10.55 -17.70
CA SER A 438 24.36 -9.69 -18.10
C SER A 438 23.95 -8.24 -17.85
N GLY A 439 24.88 -7.39 -17.44
CA GLY A 439 24.61 -5.99 -17.16
C GLY A 439 25.56 -5.39 -16.13
N SER A 440 25.12 -4.30 -15.51
CA SER A 440 26.00 -3.46 -14.69
C SER A 440 25.97 -3.78 -13.20
N ALA A 441 27.11 -3.68 -12.52
CA ALA A 441 27.19 -3.61 -11.07
C ALA A 441 28.09 -2.46 -10.60
N GLU A 442 27.75 -1.80 -9.50
CA GLU A 442 28.61 -0.81 -8.86
C GLU A 442 29.51 -1.48 -7.82
N LEU A 443 30.81 -1.24 -7.91
CA LEU A 443 31.84 -1.72 -6.99
C LEU A 443 32.46 -0.52 -6.28
N TYR A 444 32.43 -0.54 -4.94
CA TYR A 444 33.17 0.40 -4.10
C TYR A 444 34.25 -0.35 -3.32
N LEU A 445 35.50 0.10 -3.42
CA LEU A 445 36.63 -0.55 -2.76
C LEU A 445 37.12 0.12 -1.47
N GLY A 446 36.51 1.26 -1.08
CA GLY A 446 37.01 2.05 0.05
C GLY A 446 37.98 3.16 -0.37
N SER A 447 38.09 4.21 0.44
CA SER A 447 38.95 5.37 0.15
C SER A 447 40.45 5.06 0.08
N TYR A 448 40.89 3.98 0.74
CA TYR A 448 42.30 3.56 0.77
C TYR A 448 42.59 2.38 -0.15
N ALA A 449 41.71 2.05 -1.08
CA ALA A 449 42.03 1.09 -2.13
C ALA A 449 42.88 1.75 -3.22
N GLN A 450 43.79 0.95 -3.78
CA GLN A 450 44.49 1.33 -5.01
C GLN A 450 43.51 1.35 -6.19
N VAL A 451 43.84 2.13 -7.21
CA VAL A 451 43.04 2.22 -8.43
C VAL A 451 43.08 0.90 -9.18
N ILE A 452 41.92 0.45 -9.65
CA ILE A 452 41.81 -0.74 -10.48
C ILE A 452 42.45 -0.43 -11.84
N LYS A 453 43.45 -1.21 -12.22
CA LYS A 453 44.05 -1.18 -13.55
C LYS A 453 43.31 -2.11 -14.51
N GLU A 454 42.99 -3.33 -14.05
CA GLU A 454 42.28 -4.31 -14.86
C GLU A 454 41.41 -5.23 -13.99
N LEU A 455 40.34 -5.76 -14.59
CA LEU A 455 39.48 -6.79 -14.01
C LEU A 455 39.38 -7.96 -14.98
N ARG A 456 39.53 -9.19 -14.49
CA ARG A 456 39.45 -10.41 -15.31
C ARG A 456 38.51 -11.45 -14.72
N TYR A 457 37.75 -12.11 -15.60
CA TYR A 457 37.04 -13.35 -15.32
C TYR A 457 38.04 -14.49 -15.05
N ALA A 458 37.53 -15.62 -14.52
CA ALA A 458 38.36 -16.79 -14.22
C ALA A 458 38.99 -17.45 -15.46
N ASP A 459 38.39 -17.28 -16.64
CA ASP A 459 38.90 -17.74 -17.94
C ASP A 459 39.94 -16.78 -18.55
N GLY A 460 40.26 -15.68 -17.86
CA GLY A 460 41.20 -14.65 -18.32
C GLY A 460 40.56 -13.52 -19.14
N GLY A 461 39.27 -13.62 -19.48
CA GLY A 461 38.53 -12.59 -20.21
C GLY A 461 38.48 -11.27 -19.44
N ARG A 462 38.62 -10.14 -20.15
CA ARG A 462 38.54 -8.79 -19.55
C ARG A 462 37.09 -8.46 -19.15
N VAL A 463 36.93 -7.87 -17.97
CA VAL A 463 35.67 -7.24 -17.53
C VAL A 463 35.78 -5.73 -17.81
N PRO A 464 35.01 -5.19 -18.77
CA PRO A 464 34.96 -3.75 -18.99
C PRO A 464 34.46 -3.03 -17.74
N PHE A 465 35.04 -1.87 -17.43
CA PHE A 465 34.63 -1.08 -16.27
C PHE A 465 34.86 0.40 -16.50
N GLN A 466 34.15 1.23 -15.76
CA GLN A 466 34.30 2.68 -15.79
C GLN A 466 34.35 3.23 -14.37
N LYS A 467 35.38 4.03 -14.08
CA LYS A 467 35.52 4.73 -12.81
C LYS A 467 34.55 5.91 -12.75
N ILE A 468 33.84 6.07 -11.63
CA ILE A 468 32.86 7.15 -11.39
C ILE A 468 33.23 8.02 -10.17
N GLY A 469 34.48 7.95 -9.74
CA GLY A 469 35.05 8.72 -8.62
C GLY A 469 34.93 8.04 -7.25
N LEU A 470 35.74 8.48 -6.29
CA LEU A 470 35.74 8.01 -4.90
C LEU A 470 35.91 6.49 -4.76
N ASN A 471 36.81 5.90 -5.55
CA ASN A 471 37.07 4.47 -5.67
C ASN A 471 35.81 3.65 -5.96
N ARG A 472 34.88 4.25 -6.71
CA ARG A 472 33.70 3.58 -7.26
C ARG A 472 33.86 3.32 -8.74
N TYR A 473 33.43 2.13 -9.14
CA TYR A 473 33.53 1.63 -10.50
C TYR A 473 32.19 1.02 -10.88
N VAL A 474 31.78 1.24 -12.12
CA VAL A 474 30.68 0.49 -12.73
C VAL A 474 31.31 -0.58 -13.60
N LEU A 475 30.93 -1.84 -13.37
CA LEU A 475 31.43 -3.00 -14.10
C LEU A 475 30.39 -3.41 -15.15
N ASP A 476 30.82 -3.86 -16.33
CA ASP A 476 29.96 -4.51 -17.31
C ASP A 476 30.18 -6.03 -17.31
N LEU A 477 29.19 -6.75 -16.80
CA LEU A 477 29.26 -8.16 -16.45
C LEU A 477 28.50 -9.00 -17.48
N LYS A 478 29.05 -10.15 -17.83
CA LYS A 478 28.44 -11.08 -18.78
C LYS A 478 28.13 -12.41 -18.11
N ASN A 479 26.95 -12.94 -18.42
CA ASN A 479 26.52 -14.30 -18.12
C ASN A 479 26.65 -14.69 -16.64
N VAL A 480 26.26 -13.81 -15.71
CA VAL A 480 26.23 -14.14 -14.29
C VAL A 480 25.10 -15.16 -14.05
N PRO A 481 25.39 -16.42 -13.64
CA PRO A 481 24.39 -17.49 -13.62
C PRO A 481 23.20 -17.20 -12.71
N ALA A 482 22.00 -17.67 -13.07
CA ALA A 482 20.78 -17.56 -12.25
C ALA A 482 21.03 -18.00 -10.80
N LEU A 483 20.67 -17.15 -9.83
CA LEU A 483 20.90 -17.36 -8.38
C LEU A 483 22.35 -17.74 -8.01
N GLY A 484 23.29 -17.56 -8.94
CA GLY A 484 24.67 -17.99 -8.84
C GLY A 484 25.61 -16.83 -8.56
N LYS A 485 26.91 -17.13 -8.64
CA LYS A 485 27.96 -16.12 -8.47
C LYS A 485 29.11 -16.36 -9.44
N ILE A 486 29.82 -15.28 -9.72
CA ILE A 486 31.10 -15.30 -10.41
C ILE A 486 32.16 -14.63 -9.55
N ARG A 487 33.43 -14.87 -9.87
CA ARG A 487 34.56 -14.19 -9.25
C ARG A 487 35.38 -13.48 -10.30
N ILE A 488 35.77 -12.26 -9.97
CA ILE A 488 36.56 -11.38 -10.82
C ILE A 488 37.85 -11.06 -10.08
N THR A 489 38.98 -11.17 -10.76
CA THR A 489 40.29 -10.88 -10.17
C THR A 489 40.69 -9.45 -10.52
N PRO A 490 40.92 -8.57 -9.53
CA PRO A 490 41.44 -7.23 -9.77
C PRO A 490 42.97 -7.19 -9.86
N GLU A 491 43.49 -6.48 -10.85
CA GLU A 491 44.87 -5.99 -10.90
C GLU A 491 44.86 -4.50 -10.55
N PHE A 492 45.69 -4.11 -9.59
CA PHE A 492 45.78 -2.73 -9.11
C PHE A 492 46.96 -2.01 -9.76
N SER A 493 46.81 -0.71 -10.02
CA SER A 493 47.87 0.10 -10.65
C SER A 493 49.05 0.40 -9.71
N GLY A 494 48.89 0.22 -8.39
CA GLY A 494 49.82 0.71 -7.38
C GLY A 494 49.57 2.17 -6.95
N GLU A 495 48.67 2.88 -7.63
CA GLU A 495 48.33 4.28 -7.36
C GLU A 495 47.05 4.40 -6.52
N TYR A 496 46.92 5.50 -5.78
CA TYR A 496 45.70 5.85 -5.04
C TYR A 496 44.96 6.98 -5.74
N GLU A 497 43.64 7.01 -5.58
CA GLU A 497 42.82 8.06 -6.17
C GLU A 497 43.08 9.43 -5.52
N GLY A 498 43.38 10.42 -6.36
CA GLY A 498 43.39 11.83 -5.99
C GLY A 498 41.97 12.43 -5.93
N VAL A 499 41.87 13.75 -5.82
CA VAL A 499 40.57 14.43 -5.83
C VAL A 499 39.88 14.21 -7.18
N PHE A 500 38.68 13.63 -7.15
CA PHE A 500 37.87 13.45 -8.35
C PHE A 500 37.20 14.77 -8.74
N THR A 501 37.59 15.32 -9.89
CA THR A 501 36.94 16.47 -10.52
C THR A 501 36.22 15.97 -11.77
N PRO A 502 34.88 16.07 -11.84
CA PRO A 502 34.14 15.72 -13.05
C PRO A 502 34.62 16.54 -14.25
N ALA A 503 34.50 15.97 -15.45
CA ALA A 503 34.67 16.76 -16.66
C ALA A 503 33.58 17.85 -16.71
N GLN A 504 33.87 18.96 -17.40
CA GLN A 504 32.87 19.98 -17.73
C GLN A 504 33.06 20.36 -19.19
N GLU A 505 32.74 19.42 -20.06
CA GLU A 505 32.80 19.61 -21.50
C GLU A 505 31.46 20.13 -22.04
N LYS A 506 31.49 20.76 -23.22
CA LYS A 506 30.26 21.20 -23.89
C LYS A 506 29.39 20.00 -24.23
N VAL A 507 28.08 20.14 -24.07
CA VAL A 507 27.11 19.12 -24.47
C VAL A 507 27.20 18.90 -25.99
N PRO A 508 27.49 17.68 -26.47
CA PRO A 508 27.42 17.36 -27.88
C PRO A 508 25.97 17.45 -28.38
N ALA A 509 25.75 18.04 -29.56
CA ALA A 509 24.42 18.14 -30.14
C ALA A 509 23.81 16.77 -30.50
N GLU A 510 24.66 15.79 -30.82
CA GLU A 510 24.26 14.43 -31.16
C GLU A 510 25.21 13.43 -30.48
N ILE A 511 24.63 12.37 -29.94
CA ILE A 511 25.36 11.27 -29.32
C ILE A 511 24.82 9.95 -29.88
N LYS A 512 25.73 9.12 -30.41
CA LYS A 512 25.40 7.78 -30.92
C LYS A 512 25.91 6.71 -29.96
N THR A 513 25.02 5.80 -29.59
CA THR A 513 25.33 4.51 -28.95
C THR A 513 25.09 3.39 -29.96
N ASP A 514 25.38 2.15 -29.59
CA ASP A 514 25.07 0.98 -30.44
C ASP A 514 23.56 0.79 -30.66
N PHE A 515 22.73 1.42 -29.82
CA PHE A 515 21.27 1.22 -29.79
C PHE A 515 20.48 2.48 -30.10
N TYR A 516 21.01 3.66 -29.73
CA TYR A 516 20.28 4.91 -29.82
C TYR A 516 21.09 6.04 -30.43
N THR A 517 20.42 6.91 -31.17
CA THR A 517 20.91 8.27 -31.45
C THR A 517 20.15 9.27 -30.59
N CYS A 518 20.83 9.98 -29.70
CA CYS A 518 20.22 10.98 -28.83
C CYS A 518 20.64 12.38 -29.28
N GLN A 519 19.67 13.29 -29.45
CA GLN A 519 19.95 14.69 -29.72
C GLN A 519 19.79 15.52 -28.46
N PHE A 520 20.74 16.43 -28.22
CA PHE A 520 20.72 17.33 -27.07
C PHE A 520 20.82 18.79 -27.51
N SER A 521 20.14 19.66 -26.78
CA SER A 521 20.41 21.11 -26.82
C SER A 521 21.66 21.44 -25.99
N ALA A 522 22.17 22.66 -26.17
CA ALA A 522 23.35 23.14 -25.45
C ALA A 522 23.15 23.20 -23.92
N ASP A 523 21.91 23.36 -23.45
CA ASP A 523 21.55 23.36 -22.02
C ASP A 523 21.34 21.95 -21.44
N GLY A 524 21.62 20.90 -22.22
CA GLY A 524 21.53 19.51 -21.75
C GLY A 524 20.13 18.90 -21.84
N THR A 525 19.16 19.54 -22.50
CA THR A 525 17.83 18.96 -22.75
C THR A 525 17.93 17.83 -23.76
N LEU A 526 17.41 16.65 -23.44
CA LEU A 526 17.31 15.52 -24.37
C LEU A 526 16.12 15.75 -25.32
N LEU A 527 16.39 16.08 -26.57
CA LEU A 527 15.39 16.47 -27.56
C LEU A 527 14.74 15.26 -28.26
N SER A 528 15.51 14.19 -28.50
CA SER A 528 15.02 13.01 -29.22
C SER A 528 15.85 11.76 -28.91
N ILE A 529 15.24 10.58 -29.14
CA ILE A 529 15.90 9.26 -29.06
C ILE A 529 15.52 8.45 -30.30
N SER A 530 16.47 8.19 -31.20
CA SER A 530 16.32 7.33 -32.40
C SER A 530 15.04 7.60 -33.20
N ASP A 531 14.92 8.83 -33.68
CA ASP A 531 13.78 9.36 -34.44
C ASP A 531 12.48 9.54 -33.65
N PHE A 532 12.44 9.21 -32.35
CA PHE A 532 11.32 9.57 -31.49
C PHE A 532 11.42 11.04 -31.07
N THR A 533 10.44 11.85 -31.50
CA THR A 533 10.47 13.32 -31.36
C THR A 533 9.18 13.93 -30.79
N ASN A 534 8.39 13.19 -30.00
CA ASN A 534 7.11 13.68 -29.46
C ASN A 534 7.25 14.75 -28.34
N GLY A 535 8.39 15.44 -28.29
CA GLY A 535 8.74 16.45 -27.30
C GLY A 535 10.10 16.16 -26.64
N PRO A 536 10.64 17.13 -25.89
CA PRO A 536 11.83 16.90 -25.09
C PRO A 536 11.55 15.82 -24.03
N PHE A 537 12.50 14.92 -23.85
CA PHE A 537 12.48 13.93 -22.79
C PHE A 537 12.98 14.56 -21.49
N GLY A 538 12.23 14.35 -20.42
CA GLY A 538 12.63 14.79 -19.10
C GLY A 538 12.34 16.26 -18.83
N ASP A 539 11.18 16.75 -19.29
CA ASP A 539 10.67 18.01 -18.76
C ASP A 539 10.43 17.88 -17.25
N PHE A 540 10.88 18.86 -16.49
CA PHE A 540 10.86 18.84 -15.04
C PHE A 540 10.01 19.98 -14.51
N GLU A 541 8.99 19.62 -13.75
CA GLU A 541 7.95 20.54 -13.31
C GLU A 541 7.77 20.45 -11.79
N LEU A 542 7.48 21.60 -11.19
CA LEU A 542 6.96 21.73 -9.84
C LEU A 542 5.53 22.24 -9.95
N GLU A 543 4.58 21.50 -9.40
CA GLU A 543 3.22 21.98 -9.21
C GLU A 543 3.02 22.37 -7.74
N LYS A 544 2.55 23.60 -7.51
CA LYS A 544 1.91 23.99 -6.26
C LYS A 544 0.42 23.73 -6.36
N LEU A 545 -0.11 23.06 -5.33
CA LEU A 545 -1.48 22.56 -5.30
C LEU A 545 -2.30 23.37 -4.30
N PHE A 546 -3.44 23.92 -4.74
CA PHE A 546 -4.37 24.68 -3.91
C PHE A 546 -5.71 23.95 -3.79
N ASP A 547 -6.20 23.84 -2.55
CA ASP A 547 -7.49 23.22 -2.24
C ASP A 547 -8.66 24.16 -2.58
N ILE A 548 -9.88 23.63 -2.77
CA ILE A 548 -11.09 24.45 -2.82
C ILE A 548 -11.43 24.93 -1.40
N ASP A 549 -11.97 26.13 -1.30
CA ASP A 549 -12.57 26.62 -0.06
C ASP A 549 -13.99 26.06 0.17
N GLU A 550 -14.66 25.50 -0.86
CA GLU A 550 -16.13 25.33 -0.83
C GLU A 550 -16.71 23.92 -1.08
N VAL A 551 -15.91 22.86 -1.33
CA VAL A 551 -16.50 21.51 -1.54
C VAL A 551 -15.85 20.48 -0.63
N ASN A 552 -16.59 20.00 0.37
CA ASN A 552 -16.27 18.83 1.21
C ASN A 552 -15.02 18.91 2.10
N GLU A 553 -15.06 19.81 3.10
CA GLU A 553 -14.14 19.82 4.26
C GLU A 553 -14.02 18.45 4.98
N HIS A 554 -14.95 17.52 4.74
CA HIS A 554 -15.07 16.24 5.44
C HIS A 554 -14.23 15.09 4.84
N CYS A 555 -13.80 15.18 3.57
CA CYS A 555 -13.06 14.10 2.89
C CYS A 555 -11.60 14.46 2.56
N ASN A 556 -11.22 15.75 2.47
CA ASN A 556 -9.87 16.29 2.23
C ASN A 556 -9.02 15.67 1.08
N LEU A 557 -9.54 14.70 0.33
CA LEU A 557 -9.25 14.49 -1.08
C LEU A 557 -10.04 15.55 -1.86
N GLN A 558 -9.58 16.78 -1.72
CA GLN A 558 -10.13 17.90 -2.46
C GLN A 558 -9.66 17.74 -3.90
N PRO A 559 -10.54 17.74 -4.91
CA PRO A 559 -10.07 17.91 -6.27
C PRO A 559 -9.25 19.20 -6.32
N ILE A 560 -7.99 19.09 -6.75
CA ILE A 560 -7.08 20.23 -6.88
C ILE A 560 -7.72 21.20 -7.86
N VAL A 561 -7.99 22.42 -7.39
CA VAL A 561 -8.84 23.41 -8.09
C VAL A 561 -8.01 24.28 -9.00
N SER A 562 -6.83 24.64 -8.52
CA SER A 562 -5.84 25.35 -9.29
C SER A 562 -4.47 24.74 -9.03
N ARG A 563 -3.69 24.70 -10.10
CA ARG A 563 -2.30 24.28 -10.10
C ARG A 563 -1.50 25.47 -10.58
N GLU A 564 -0.48 25.83 -9.83
CA GLU A 564 0.54 26.72 -10.33
C GLU A 564 1.74 25.86 -10.71
N THR A 565 2.00 25.77 -12.01
CA THR A 565 3.09 24.95 -12.56
C THR A 565 4.29 25.83 -12.84
N PHE A 566 5.43 25.42 -12.31
CA PHE A 566 6.73 26.00 -12.56
C PHE A 566 7.55 25.02 -13.39
N HIS A 567 8.14 25.50 -14.48
CA HIS A 567 9.08 24.73 -15.29
C HIS A 567 10.51 25.03 -14.86
N LEU A 568 11.43 24.17 -15.28
CA LEU A 568 12.85 24.39 -15.07
C LEU A 568 13.34 25.64 -15.82
N THR A 569 13.98 26.57 -15.12
CA THR A 569 14.58 27.80 -15.65
C THR A 569 16.06 27.89 -15.27
N GLU A 570 16.76 28.93 -15.75
CA GLU A 570 18.18 29.15 -15.49
C GLU A 570 19.04 27.91 -15.83
N THR A 571 18.75 27.28 -16.98
CA THR A 571 19.31 25.98 -17.30
C THR A 571 20.72 26.06 -17.85
N GLU A 572 21.57 25.13 -17.41
CA GLU A 572 22.92 24.92 -17.92
C GLU A 572 23.18 23.43 -18.16
N GLY A 573 23.98 23.13 -19.18
CA GLY A 573 24.27 21.76 -19.60
C GLY A 573 25.77 21.51 -19.68
N ALA A 574 26.19 20.33 -19.23
CA ALA A 574 27.57 19.87 -19.41
C ALA A 574 27.65 18.35 -19.63
N LEU A 575 28.62 17.93 -20.44
CA LEU A 575 29.10 16.56 -20.46
C LEU A 575 30.04 16.37 -19.26
N VAL A 576 29.61 15.56 -18.29
CA VAL A 576 30.30 15.43 -16.98
C VAL A 576 31.08 14.13 -16.81
N GLU A 577 30.79 13.12 -17.62
CA GLU A 577 31.49 11.84 -17.65
C GLU A 577 31.51 11.33 -19.09
N ASN A 578 32.67 10.86 -19.57
CA ASN A 578 32.78 10.17 -20.86
C ASN A 578 33.82 9.05 -20.72
N GLY A 579 33.36 7.81 -20.55
CA GLY A 579 34.24 6.66 -20.39
C GLY A 579 33.88 5.51 -21.33
N GLU A 580 34.48 4.34 -21.10
CA GLU A 580 34.32 3.16 -21.95
C GLU A 580 32.87 2.65 -22.01
N LEU A 581 32.15 2.64 -20.88
CA LEU A 581 30.82 2.02 -20.79
C LEU A 581 29.70 3.00 -21.13
N PHE A 582 29.83 4.25 -20.69
CA PHE A 582 28.80 5.26 -20.82
C PHE A 582 29.39 6.67 -20.78
N LEU A 583 28.55 7.62 -21.16
CA LEU A 583 28.75 9.04 -20.88
C LEU A 583 27.55 9.59 -20.11
N THR A 584 27.75 10.72 -19.43
CA THR A 584 26.71 11.36 -18.63
C THR A 584 26.58 12.83 -19.00
N ILE A 585 25.39 13.25 -19.44
CA ILE A 585 25.01 14.67 -19.60
C ILE A 585 24.32 15.13 -18.32
N CYS A 586 24.74 16.26 -17.77
CA CYS A 586 24.10 16.92 -16.64
C CYS A 586 23.38 18.17 -17.15
N LYS A 587 22.10 18.30 -16.82
CA LYS A 587 21.32 19.52 -16.94
C LYS A 587 21.03 20.02 -15.53
N SER A 588 21.48 21.23 -15.22
CA SER A 588 21.24 21.88 -13.94
C SER A 588 20.34 23.10 -14.15
N GLY A 589 19.58 23.49 -13.14
CA GLY A 589 18.71 24.66 -13.19
C GLY A 589 17.91 24.84 -11.91
N LYS A 590 16.88 25.68 -11.98
CA LYS A 590 15.96 25.93 -10.86
C LYS A 590 14.52 25.69 -11.26
N CYS A 591 13.75 25.10 -10.35
CA CYS A 591 12.31 24.92 -10.52
C CYS A 591 11.61 25.46 -9.26
N GLY A 592 10.94 26.60 -9.41
CA GLY A 592 10.55 27.44 -8.27
C GLY A 592 11.80 27.82 -7.43
N ASN A 593 11.76 27.54 -6.13
CA ASN A 593 12.89 27.78 -5.21
C ASN A 593 13.81 26.56 -5.06
N SER A 594 13.63 25.51 -5.86
CA SER A 594 14.39 24.26 -5.74
C SER A 594 15.52 24.22 -6.77
N ALA A 595 16.73 23.91 -6.33
CA ALA A 595 17.83 23.60 -7.25
C ALA A 595 17.67 22.16 -7.76
N VAL A 596 17.87 21.96 -9.06
CA VAL A 596 17.63 20.69 -9.74
C VAL A 596 18.85 20.30 -10.57
N ASP A 597 19.35 19.09 -10.36
CA ASP A 597 20.33 18.45 -11.26
C ASP A 597 19.73 17.18 -11.87
N ILE A 598 19.67 17.12 -13.20
CA ILE A 598 19.19 15.98 -13.98
C ILE A 598 20.38 15.37 -14.73
N ARG A 599 20.71 14.11 -14.45
CA ARG A 599 21.81 13.40 -15.11
C ARG A 599 21.27 12.30 -16.00
N PHE A 600 21.51 12.44 -17.31
CA PHE A 600 21.24 11.43 -18.32
C PHE A 600 22.52 10.64 -18.59
N ARG A 601 22.57 9.38 -18.15
CA ARG A 601 23.66 8.46 -18.45
C ARG A 601 23.26 7.57 -19.62
N LEU A 602 24.00 7.72 -20.73
CA LEU A 602 23.78 6.98 -21.97
C LEU A 602 24.78 5.83 -22.06
N TRP A 603 24.28 4.61 -22.05
CA TRP A 603 25.11 3.41 -22.19
C TRP A 603 25.51 3.20 -23.64
N LYS A 604 26.82 3.04 -23.90
CA LYS A 604 27.36 2.91 -25.27
C LYS A 604 26.99 1.58 -25.89
N HIS A 605 27.03 0.51 -25.10
CA HIS A 605 26.89 -0.88 -25.55
C HIS A 605 25.70 -1.62 -24.91
N HIS A 606 24.74 -0.89 -24.32
CA HIS A 606 23.51 -1.45 -23.78
C HIS A 606 22.31 -0.59 -24.18
N PRO A 607 21.12 -1.17 -24.44
CA PRO A 607 19.89 -0.44 -24.72
C PRO A 607 19.31 0.16 -23.44
N ARG A 608 20.05 1.10 -22.83
CA ARG A 608 19.74 1.67 -21.51
C ARG A 608 20.11 3.14 -21.42
N ILE A 609 19.20 3.94 -20.85
CA ILE A 609 19.43 5.31 -20.43
C ILE A 609 19.05 5.40 -18.95
N ASP A 610 19.98 5.78 -18.09
CA ASP A 610 19.67 6.04 -16.68
C ASP A 610 19.43 7.53 -16.48
N VAL A 611 18.37 7.87 -15.74
CA VAL A 611 18.12 9.23 -15.29
C VAL A 611 18.27 9.31 -13.78
N LYS A 612 19.10 10.23 -13.31
CA LYS A 612 19.24 10.54 -11.88
C LYS A 612 18.95 12.00 -11.64
N ILE A 613 17.96 12.26 -10.79
CA ILE A 613 17.55 13.61 -10.41
C ILE A 613 18.00 13.86 -8.97
N ARG A 614 18.63 15.01 -8.72
CA ARG A 614 18.85 15.55 -7.39
C ARG A 614 18.09 16.84 -7.24
N LEU A 615 17.41 16.97 -6.11
CA LEU A 615 16.59 18.12 -5.77
C LEU A 615 17.05 18.64 -4.41
N ASP A 616 17.28 19.95 -4.33
CA ASP A 616 17.36 20.66 -3.07
C ASP A 616 16.00 21.32 -2.82
N VAL A 617 15.20 20.71 -1.95
CA VAL A 617 13.81 21.10 -1.69
C VAL A 617 13.75 21.95 -0.43
N PRO A 618 13.37 23.23 -0.51
CA PRO A 618 13.22 24.06 0.67
C PRO A 618 12.06 23.55 1.53
N GLU A 619 12.19 23.69 2.85
CA GLU A 619 11.12 23.33 3.77
C GLU A 619 9.91 24.26 3.58
N THR A 620 8.74 23.67 3.36
CA THR A 620 7.49 24.40 3.11
C THR A 620 6.29 23.68 3.70
N SER A 621 5.25 24.43 4.06
CA SER A 621 3.92 23.90 4.39
C SER A 621 2.97 23.83 3.18
N GLU A 622 3.40 24.34 2.03
CA GLU A 622 2.65 24.28 0.77
C GLU A 622 2.61 22.84 0.23
N LYS A 623 1.47 22.45 -0.35
CA LYS A 623 1.36 21.18 -1.06
C LYS A 623 2.07 21.30 -2.40
N THR A 624 3.11 20.48 -2.60
CA THR A 624 3.94 20.51 -3.79
C THR A 624 4.08 19.11 -4.40
N CYS A 625 4.13 19.05 -5.73
CA CYS A 625 4.38 17.82 -6.48
C CYS A 625 5.48 18.09 -7.51
N TYR A 626 6.56 17.32 -7.48
CA TYR A 626 7.61 17.38 -8.49
C TYR A 626 7.39 16.27 -9.51
N ARG A 627 7.41 16.62 -10.79
CA ARG A 627 7.19 15.69 -11.90
C ARG A 627 8.38 15.69 -12.85
N PHE A 628 8.64 14.52 -13.40
CA PHE A 628 9.61 14.33 -14.48
C PHE A 628 8.92 13.58 -15.60
N ASN A 629 8.70 14.29 -16.71
CA ASN A 629 7.80 13.89 -17.77
C ASN A 629 8.55 13.23 -18.92
N PHE A 630 7.99 12.13 -19.45
CA PHE A 630 8.48 11.48 -20.65
C PHE A 630 7.37 11.42 -21.71
N PRO A 631 7.61 11.90 -22.94
CA PRO A 631 6.57 11.99 -23.96
C PRO A 631 6.35 10.66 -24.71
N PHE A 632 6.30 9.51 -24.02
CA PHE A 632 6.42 8.18 -24.65
C PHE A 632 5.30 7.78 -25.62
N ALA A 633 4.10 8.38 -25.59
CA ALA A 633 3.06 8.29 -26.63
C ALA A 633 1.85 9.17 -26.26
N GLY A 634 1.07 9.62 -27.26
CA GLY A 634 -0.26 10.23 -27.04
C GLY A 634 -1.33 9.21 -26.65
N GLU A 635 -2.62 9.59 -26.70
CA GLU A 635 -3.79 8.82 -26.19
C GLU A 635 -3.99 7.39 -26.76
N SER A 636 -3.25 6.98 -27.79
CA SER A 636 -3.41 5.69 -28.50
C SER A 636 -2.42 4.58 -28.09
N GLY A 637 -1.64 4.77 -27.03
CA GLY A 637 -0.67 3.78 -26.53
C GLY A 637 -1.28 2.65 -25.69
N ASN A 638 -0.73 1.43 -25.79
CA ASN A 638 -1.00 0.36 -24.83
C ASN A 638 -0.14 0.57 -23.57
N TRP A 639 -0.78 0.73 -22.42
CA TRP A 639 -0.10 0.93 -21.14
C TRP A 639 0.00 -0.37 -20.36
N PHE A 640 1.18 -0.61 -19.78
CA PHE A 640 1.46 -1.75 -18.93
C PHE A 640 2.12 -1.25 -17.65
N PHE A 641 1.59 -1.66 -16.50
CA PHE A 641 2.08 -1.29 -15.19
C PHE A 641 2.57 -2.53 -14.47
N ASP A 642 3.70 -2.41 -13.77
CA ASP A 642 4.17 -3.45 -12.89
C ASP A 642 3.35 -3.42 -11.59
N GLN A 643 2.69 -4.52 -11.28
CA GLN A 643 2.04 -4.77 -10.00
C GLN A 643 2.81 -5.84 -9.25
N ASN A 644 2.66 -5.84 -7.93
CA ASN A 644 3.27 -6.78 -6.97
C ASN A 644 3.28 -8.28 -7.35
N ALA A 645 2.37 -8.71 -8.22
CA ALA A 645 2.24 -10.11 -8.66
C ALA A 645 2.07 -10.26 -10.18
N GLY A 646 2.43 -9.25 -10.97
CA GLY A 646 2.44 -9.36 -12.43
C GLY A 646 2.27 -8.03 -13.15
N ILE A 647 2.15 -8.11 -14.48
CA ILE A 647 1.93 -6.94 -15.32
C ILE A 647 0.42 -6.73 -15.50
N ALA A 648 -0.03 -5.53 -15.16
CA ALA A 648 -1.40 -5.08 -15.34
C ALA A 648 -1.54 -4.16 -16.56
N ASN A 649 -2.69 -4.22 -17.21
CA ASN A 649 -3.09 -3.30 -18.28
C ASN A 649 -4.36 -2.55 -17.81
N PRO A 650 -4.50 -1.22 -18.02
CA PRO A 650 -5.71 -0.48 -17.66
C PRO A 650 -7.01 -1.06 -18.21
N ALA A 651 -6.97 -1.77 -19.33
CA ALA A 651 -8.13 -2.48 -19.88
C ALA A 651 -8.64 -3.62 -18.98
N GLN A 652 -7.89 -4.02 -17.96
CA GLN A 652 -8.26 -5.03 -16.96
C GLN A 652 -8.82 -4.43 -15.68
N LEU A 653 -8.93 -3.10 -15.60
CA LEU A 653 -9.60 -2.43 -14.50
C LEU A 653 -11.08 -2.86 -14.45
N LEU A 654 -11.56 -3.19 -13.26
CA LEU A 654 -12.98 -3.47 -13.07
C LEU A 654 -13.80 -2.18 -13.25
N PRO A 655 -15.09 -2.29 -13.63
CA PRO A 655 -15.96 -1.13 -13.80
C PRO A 655 -15.92 -0.22 -12.58
N GLY A 656 -15.58 1.06 -12.81
CA GLY A 656 -15.51 2.06 -11.75
C GLY A 656 -14.15 2.23 -11.08
N ALA A 657 -13.10 1.53 -11.49
CA ALA A 657 -11.76 1.85 -11.00
C ALA A 657 -11.29 3.24 -11.47
N VAL A 658 -10.46 3.91 -10.65
CA VAL A 658 -9.78 5.16 -11.04
C VAL A 658 -8.66 4.81 -12.03
N GLN A 659 -8.63 5.51 -13.18
CA GLN A 659 -7.58 5.35 -14.20
C GLN A 659 -6.36 6.22 -13.93
#